data_AF-A0A927ACL9-F1
#
_entry.id   AF-A0A927ACL9-F1
#
_cell.length_a   1.000
_cell.length_b   1.000
_cell.length_c   1.000
_cell.angle_alpha   90.00
_cell.angle_beta   90.00
_cell.angle_gamma   90.00
#
_symmetry.space_group_name_H-M   'P 1'
#
loop_
_entity.id
_entity.type
_entity.pdbx_description
1 polymer ?
#
loop_
_entity_poly.entity_id
_entity_poly.type
_entity_poly.pdbx_seq_one_letter_code
_entity_poly.pdbx_strand_id
1 'polypeptide(L)'
;MPHPRVLVVTSCTGEKCAKPENQLTLADFKDPEQLQRREAELAEFVCAAGKMYTGMQHLRLMEGVQLLRQSLGQDAVDVAILSAGYGLVEENRAIAPYEVTFNGMKGYEVDSWAQHLNVHEALEQAVQGYDLIFLLLGDNYLRAIKLPVETKPNQTIIALTSQGSAKLVKGLSAKTFVLPLTNQDAQKYSYGLVGLKGFLFKRFAETASKDSDWLPKVYQTPELFTETLVQAIAQLELALPEVVAQPKPAKASKAKTAKTLEVEDEDVEDSEFLPIPEVPAAANLHLGMQYFIPEWDDHVDPGYDFLNNRLTPGRDPYADEVYAHQIYPTPNYDGILVSKVVVDSSKKKRARVEIVGIHNFIRFPGKVMGDCGAFGYIKEDVPPYNTTEILDYYQNLGFDFGVSIDHLIVGPFAQPGIRERRYELTKRNAQDFLKKHQMGGYTFTPIGVAQGWSPETYAEAVKDNISMGYDYIALGGLARATSKEIISILAEIRPHLTDKTRLHLFGVARINAIPVFRHLGVTSFDSASPLRRAWLGSGANYHTLTSKMYTAARIPPVDSHGVRIKRLLEAGVSDQDTLRGMEQSALKALREFDAGTLGLEATLEALLTYDELLELPRDGKVDPIDQAKRRVKHERMYRDLLQDKPWKNCNCVICEEIGVEVIIFRGNDRNRRRGFHNTYVFYKRFQELLRQLKDPLTNGSQPSTDNLAPLVAPDGVV
;
A
#
# COMPACT_ATOMS: atom_id res chain seq x y z
N MET A 1 -32.78 32.59 5.30
CA MET A 1 -31.32 32.64 5.07
C MET A 1 -31.07 32.29 3.60
N PRO A 2 -30.01 32.80 2.94
CA PRO A 2 -29.79 32.55 1.51
C PRO A 2 -29.42 31.08 1.19
N HIS A 3 -29.16 30.25 2.22
CA HIS A 3 -28.75 28.86 2.08
C HIS A 3 -29.51 27.95 3.08
N PRO A 4 -29.69 26.65 2.78
CA PRO A 4 -30.27 25.68 3.70
C PRO A 4 -29.44 25.54 4.97
N ARG A 5 -30.07 25.41 6.13
CA ARG A 5 -29.35 25.11 7.39
C ARG A 5 -28.84 23.68 7.37
N VAL A 6 -27.54 23.50 7.58
CA VAL A 6 -26.87 22.20 7.48
C VAL A 6 -26.58 21.61 8.86
N LEU A 7 -26.93 20.34 9.05
CA LEU A 7 -26.47 19.53 10.19
C LEU A 7 -25.61 18.38 9.70
N VAL A 8 -24.45 18.18 10.33
CA VAL A 8 -23.64 16.97 10.11
C VAL A 8 -23.63 16.12 11.36
N VAL A 9 -24.20 14.92 11.25
CA VAL A 9 -24.18 13.90 12.30
C VAL A 9 -23.04 12.94 12.03
N THR A 10 -22.03 12.93 12.90
CA THR A 10 -20.82 12.09 12.79
C THR A 10 -20.67 11.18 14.01
N SER A 11 -19.89 10.10 13.90
CA SER A 11 -19.54 9.24 15.03
C SER A 11 -18.30 9.76 15.76
N CYS A 12 -18.22 9.52 17.08
CA CYS A 12 -16.98 9.69 17.83
C CYS A 12 -15.85 8.81 17.28
N THR A 13 -14.59 9.22 17.50
CA THR A 13 -13.41 8.43 17.12
C THR A 13 -12.69 7.86 18.34
N GLY A 14 -12.00 6.72 18.15
CA GLY A 14 -11.16 6.12 19.20
C GLY A 14 -10.03 7.05 19.62
N GLU A 15 -9.36 7.67 18.64
CA GLU A 15 -8.34 8.68 18.87
C GLU A 15 -8.91 9.96 19.46
N LYS A 16 -8.26 10.46 20.51
CA LYS A 16 -8.60 11.69 21.25
C LYS A 16 -7.37 12.57 21.45
N CYS A 17 -7.57 13.85 21.73
CA CYS A 17 -6.49 14.82 21.96
C CYS A 17 -5.67 14.52 23.22
N ALA A 18 -6.27 13.84 24.20
CA ALA A 18 -5.60 13.35 25.41
C ALA A 18 -6.01 11.90 25.69
N LYS A 19 -5.06 11.08 26.17
CA LYS A 19 -5.25 9.67 26.52
C LYS A 19 -4.63 9.35 27.89
N PRO A 20 -5.14 9.92 29.00
CA PRO A 20 -4.63 9.58 30.33
C PRO A 20 -4.94 8.11 30.67
N GLU A 21 -4.15 7.50 31.55
CA GLU A 21 -4.34 6.09 31.93
C GLU A 21 -5.68 5.84 32.65
N ASN A 22 -6.21 6.86 33.32
CA ASN A 22 -7.46 6.82 34.09
C ASN A 22 -8.68 7.35 33.31
N GLN A 23 -8.71 7.23 31.97
CA GLN A 23 -9.86 7.60 31.12
C GLN A 23 -11.19 7.00 31.63
N LEU A 24 -12.31 7.67 31.29
CA LEU A 24 -13.64 7.13 31.59
C LEU A 24 -13.88 5.83 30.82
N THR A 25 -14.48 4.87 31.48
CA THR A 25 -14.83 3.55 30.95
C THR A 25 -16.34 3.40 30.85
N LEU A 26 -16.81 2.31 30.24
CA LEU A 26 -18.25 2.02 30.16
C LEU A 26 -18.92 1.96 31.54
N ALA A 27 -18.19 1.55 32.58
CA ALA A 27 -18.73 1.49 33.94
C ALA A 27 -19.04 2.88 34.50
N ASP A 28 -18.19 3.87 34.21
CA ASP A 28 -18.37 5.24 34.69
C ASP A 28 -19.65 5.88 34.12
N PHE A 29 -20.04 5.52 32.89
CA PHE A 29 -21.25 6.05 32.25
C PHE A 29 -22.56 5.39 32.73
N LYS A 30 -22.50 4.33 33.54
CA LYS A 30 -23.72 3.65 34.05
C LYS A 30 -24.32 4.36 35.27
N ASP A 31 -23.52 5.13 35.99
CA ASP A 31 -23.91 5.83 37.20
C ASP A 31 -23.58 7.33 37.07
N PRO A 32 -24.60 8.21 37.01
CA PRO A 32 -24.40 9.65 36.89
C PRO A 32 -23.54 10.27 38.00
N GLU A 33 -23.63 9.79 39.25
CA GLU A 33 -22.84 10.32 40.36
C GLU A 33 -21.36 9.93 40.22
N GLN A 34 -21.10 8.69 39.79
CA GLN A 34 -19.76 8.22 39.47
C GLN A 34 -19.17 9.00 38.28
N LEU A 35 -19.95 9.20 37.22
CA LEU A 35 -19.52 9.95 36.04
C LEU A 35 -19.06 11.36 36.43
N GLN A 36 -19.87 12.09 37.21
CA GLN A 36 -19.56 13.44 37.62
C GLN A 36 -18.26 13.53 38.44
N ARG A 37 -18.04 12.58 39.36
CA ARG A 37 -16.80 12.50 40.15
C ARG A 37 -15.59 12.22 39.25
N ARG A 38 -15.72 11.28 38.32
CA ARG A 38 -14.62 10.87 37.44
C ARG A 38 -14.30 11.92 36.36
N GLU A 39 -15.29 12.68 35.90
CA GLU A 39 -15.07 13.86 35.06
C GLU A 39 -14.29 14.95 35.81
N ALA A 40 -14.59 15.18 37.09
CA ALA A 40 -13.84 16.13 37.92
C ALA A 40 -12.37 15.72 38.11
N GLU A 41 -12.08 14.42 38.24
CA GLU A 41 -10.72 13.87 38.26
C GLU A 41 -9.95 14.11 36.95
N LEU A 42 -10.67 14.27 35.83
CA LEU A 42 -10.11 14.45 34.49
C LEU A 42 -10.20 15.91 33.99
N ALA A 43 -10.47 16.87 34.88
CA ALA A 43 -10.76 18.27 34.53
C ALA A 43 -9.67 18.92 33.65
N GLU A 44 -8.40 18.56 33.84
CA GLU A 44 -7.28 19.07 33.02
C GLU A 44 -7.30 18.60 31.56
N PHE A 45 -7.99 17.48 31.28
CA PHE A 45 -8.12 16.90 29.94
C PHE A 45 -9.47 17.18 29.28
N VAL A 46 -10.38 17.88 29.97
CA VAL A 46 -11.70 18.22 29.43
C VAL A 46 -11.56 19.25 28.33
N CYS A 47 -12.19 19.00 27.18
CA CYS A 47 -12.31 19.98 26.11
C CYS A 47 -13.62 19.82 25.34
N ALA A 48 -13.92 20.79 24.46
CA ALA A 48 -15.06 20.72 23.56
C ALA A 48 -15.01 19.43 22.70
N ALA A 49 -16.16 18.78 22.49
CA ALA A 49 -16.26 17.54 21.73
C ALA A 49 -15.68 17.65 20.31
N GLY A 50 -15.84 18.81 19.66
CA GLY A 50 -15.24 19.11 18.36
C GLY A 50 -13.70 19.13 18.36
N LYS A 51 -13.06 19.36 19.51
CA LYS A 51 -11.60 19.31 19.70
C LYS A 51 -11.12 17.98 20.30
N MET A 52 -12.01 17.27 21.00
CA MET A 52 -11.68 16.03 21.69
C MET A 52 -11.24 14.93 20.73
N TYR A 53 -11.94 14.76 19.61
CA TYR A 53 -11.70 13.65 18.70
C TYR A 53 -10.61 13.99 17.66
N THR A 54 -9.66 13.07 17.47
CA THR A 54 -8.52 13.26 16.55
C THR A 54 -8.42 12.18 15.47
N GLY A 55 -9.45 11.34 15.35
CA GLY A 55 -9.50 10.32 14.30
C GLY A 55 -9.75 10.92 12.91
N MET A 56 -9.32 10.18 11.88
CA MET A 56 -9.28 10.69 10.50
C MET A 56 -10.64 11.19 9.97
N GLN A 57 -11.74 10.48 10.27
CA GLN A 57 -13.09 10.91 9.88
C GLN A 57 -13.40 12.29 10.46
N HIS A 58 -13.14 12.47 11.76
CA HIS A 58 -13.41 13.72 12.47
C HIS A 58 -12.55 14.87 11.95
N LEU A 59 -11.23 14.65 11.82
CA LEU A 59 -10.32 15.69 11.33
C LEU A 59 -10.71 16.19 9.93
N ARG A 60 -10.98 15.28 8.98
CA ARG A 60 -11.37 15.68 7.62
C ARG A 60 -12.74 16.36 7.59
N LEU A 61 -13.69 15.86 8.38
CA LEU A 61 -14.99 16.50 8.55
C LEU A 61 -14.84 17.94 9.05
N MET A 62 -14.09 18.15 10.13
CA MET A 62 -13.93 19.48 10.73
C MET A 62 -13.21 20.47 9.81
N GLU A 63 -12.27 20.00 8.97
CA GLU A 63 -11.69 20.82 7.89
C GLU A 63 -12.79 21.30 6.91
N GLY A 64 -13.71 20.41 6.51
CA GLY A 64 -14.85 20.77 5.65
C GLY A 64 -15.82 21.74 6.32
N VAL A 65 -16.14 21.50 7.59
CA VAL A 65 -16.99 22.39 8.42
C VAL A 65 -16.37 23.78 8.49
N GLN A 66 -15.06 23.88 8.74
CA GLN A 66 -14.36 25.16 8.80
C GLN A 66 -14.40 25.90 7.46
N LEU A 67 -14.23 25.20 6.33
CA LEU A 67 -14.34 25.79 4.99
C LEU A 67 -15.73 26.40 4.77
N LEU A 68 -16.80 25.66 5.07
CA LEU A 68 -18.18 26.15 4.94
C LEU A 68 -18.44 27.36 5.84
N ARG A 69 -17.97 27.32 7.09
CA ARG A 69 -18.15 28.44 8.04
C ARG A 69 -17.39 29.69 7.61
N GLN A 70 -16.21 29.52 7.02
CA GLN A 70 -15.41 30.62 6.49
C GLN A 70 -16.07 31.27 5.26
N SER A 71 -16.69 30.47 4.38
CA SER A 71 -17.30 30.99 3.15
C SER A 71 -18.73 31.50 3.33
N LEU A 72 -19.53 30.88 4.21
CA LEU A 72 -20.98 31.11 4.29
C LEU A 72 -21.45 31.63 5.67
N GLY A 73 -20.53 31.78 6.63
CA GLY A 73 -20.82 32.25 7.99
C GLY A 73 -20.86 31.12 9.02
N GLN A 74 -20.66 31.48 10.29
CA GLN A 74 -20.53 30.50 11.38
C GLN A 74 -21.77 29.61 11.55
N ASP A 75 -22.96 30.14 11.30
CA ASP A 75 -24.24 29.43 11.45
C ASP A 75 -24.61 28.57 10.21
N ALA A 76 -23.71 28.46 9.22
CA ALA A 76 -23.96 27.72 7.99
C ALA A 76 -24.03 26.20 8.20
N VAL A 77 -23.26 25.68 9.15
CA VAL A 77 -23.19 24.24 9.44
C VAL A 77 -22.95 23.97 10.92
N ASP A 78 -23.80 23.11 11.48
CA ASP A 78 -23.68 22.59 12.84
C ASP A 78 -23.22 21.12 12.82
N VAL A 79 -22.53 20.71 13.88
CA VAL A 79 -22.00 19.35 14.02
C VAL A 79 -22.55 18.71 15.28
N ALA A 80 -23.20 17.56 15.10
CA ALA A 80 -23.61 16.68 16.17
C ALA A 80 -22.78 15.38 16.13
N ILE A 81 -22.19 15.01 17.26
CA ILE A 81 -21.29 13.88 17.40
C ILE A 81 -21.97 12.80 18.23
N LEU A 82 -22.21 11.65 17.62
CA LEU A 82 -22.73 10.48 18.30
C LEU A 82 -21.60 9.79 19.07
N SER A 83 -21.60 9.99 20.39
CA SER A 83 -20.67 9.46 21.37
C SER A 83 -21.21 8.20 22.02
N ALA A 84 -20.40 7.14 22.08
CA ALA A 84 -20.76 5.91 22.79
C ALA A 84 -20.69 6.07 24.33
N GLY A 85 -20.18 7.19 24.85
CA GLY A 85 -20.26 7.54 26.28
C GLY A 85 -21.33 8.58 26.57
N TYR A 86 -21.38 9.66 25.78
CA TYR A 86 -22.19 10.85 26.08
C TYR A 86 -23.49 10.98 25.28
N GLY A 87 -23.83 9.99 24.45
CA GLY A 87 -24.96 10.07 23.54
C GLY A 87 -24.71 11.04 22.38
N LEU A 88 -25.75 11.68 21.85
CA LEU A 88 -25.59 12.69 20.80
C LEU A 88 -25.19 14.04 21.45
N VAL A 89 -24.04 14.58 21.07
CA VAL A 89 -23.50 15.81 21.65
C VAL A 89 -23.16 16.86 20.59
N GLU A 90 -23.40 18.13 20.92
CA GLU A 90 -22.94 19.25 20.10
C GLU A 90 -21.42 19.40 20.17
N GLU A 91 -20.83 20.01 19.14
CA GLU A 91 -19.38 20.23 19.05
C GLU A 91 -18.78 21.00 20.23
N ASN A 92 -19.55 21.91 20.85
CA ASN A 92 -19.06 22.79 21.91
C ASN A 92 -19.25 22.19 23.31
N ARG A 93 -19.92 21.03 23.43
CA ARG A 93 -20.09 20.37 24.72
C ARG A 93 -18.73 19.95 25.26
N ALA A 94 -18.41 20.39 26.47
CA ALA A 94 -17.22 19.93 27.19
C ALA A 94 -17.39 18.45 27.56
N ILE A 95 -16.40 17.63 27.24
CA ILE A 95 -16.37 16.20 27.58
C ILE A 95 -14.99 15.80 28.08
N ALA A 96 -14.93 14.80 28.97
CA ALA A 96 -13.68 14.17 29.40
C ALA A 96 -13.28 13.01 28.46
N PRO A 97 -11.98 12.66 28.36
CA PRO A 97 -11.52 11.54 27.54
C PRO A 97 -12.00 10.20 28.10
N TYR A 98 -12.37 9.28 27.20
CA TYR A 98 -13.02 8.02 27.54
C TYR A 98 -12.68 6.90 26.55
N GLU A 99 -12.78 5.63 26.97
CA GLU A 99 -12.56 4.45 26.14
C GLU A 99 -13.85 3.61 26.05
N VAL A 100 -14.80 4.10 25.25
CA VAL A 100 -16.07 3.40 24.97
C VAL A 100 -16.38 3.53 23.48
N THR A 101 -16.83 2.44 22.86
CA THR A 101 -17.25 2.44 21.45
C THR A 101 -18.38 1.46 21.20
N PHE A 102 -19.35 1.84 20.35
CA PHE A 102 -20.38 0.91 19.86
C PHE A 102 -19.80 -0.23 19.02
N ASN A 103 -18.61 -0.06 18.42
CA ASN A 103 -17.99 -1.09 17.59
C ASN A 103 -17.48 -2.31 18.39
N GLY A 104 -17.28 -2.16 19.69
CA GLY A 104 -16.91 -3.25 20.61
C GLY A 104 -18.11 -4.02 21.17
N MET A 105 -19.33 -3.56 20.90
CA MET A 105 -20.57 -4.10 21.45
C MET A 105 -21.27 -5.03 20.45
N LYS A 106 -21.95 -6.07 20.95
CA LYS A 106 -22.87 -6.90 20.16
C LYS A 106 -24.13 -6.09 19.81
N GLY A 107 -24.87 -6.54 18.79
CA GLY A 107 -26.05 -5.81 18.30
C GLY A 107 -27.09 -5.48 19.39
N TYR A 108 -27.43 -6.44 20.27
CA TYR A 108 -28.38 -6.20 21.36
C TYR A 108 -27.82 -5.24 22.43
N GLU A 109 -26.50 -5.24 22.64
CA GLU A 109 -25.82 -4.34 23.58
C GLU A 109 -25.88 -2.92 23.05
N VAL A 110 -25.61 -2.73 21.75
CA VAL A 110 -25.78 -1.44 21.07
C VAL A 110 -27.20 -0.91 21.24
N ASP A 111 -28.21 -1.75 21.00
CA ASP A 111 -29.62 -1.33 21.12
C ASP A 111 -29.96 -0.87 22.55
N SER A 112 -29.60 -1.68 23.55
CA SER A 112 -29.86 -1.36 24.96
C SER A 112 -29.07 -0.14 25.45
N TRP A 113 -27.82 0.00 25.02
CA TRP A 113 -26.94 1.10 25.42
C TRP A 113 -27.34 2.41 24.74
N ALA A 114 -27.72 2.37 23.46
CA ALA A 114 -28.23 3.54 22.77
C ALA A 114 -29.55 4.05 23.34
N GLN A 115 -30.42 3.13 23.81
CA GLN A 115 -31.64 3.49 24.56
C GLN A 115 -31.30 4.14 25.91
N HIS A 116 -30.32 3.59 26.65
CA HIS A 116 -29.85 4.21 27.89
C HIS A 116 -29.31 5.63 27.67
N LEU A 117 -28.62 5.86 26.56
CA LEU A 117 -28.09 7.16 26.16
C LEU A 117 -29.12 8.09 25.48
N ASN A 118 -30.38 7.65 25.33
CA ASN A 118 -31.47 8.40 24.68
C ASN A 118 -31.09 8.91 23.27
N VAL A 119 -30.36 8.10 22.50
CA VAL A 119 -29.75 8.50 21.21
C VAL A 119 -30.81 8.78 20.15
N HIS A 120 -31.88 7.98 20.11
CA HIS A 120 -32.92 8.07 19.09
C HIS A 120 -33.70 9.38 19.21
N GLU A 121 -34.20 9.66 20.41
CA GLU A 121 -34.96 10.86 20.75
C GLU A 121 -34.10 12.12 20.59
N ALA A 122 -32.82 12.07 20.99
CA ALA A 122 -31.89 13.20 20.81
C ALA A 122 -31.64 13.50 19.34
N LEU A 123 -31.50 12.48 18.49
CA LEU A 123 -31.36 12.68 17.04
C LEU A 123 -32.64 13.26 16.44
N GLU A 124 -33.80 12.70 16.80
CA GLU A 124 -35.10 13.16 16.31
C GLU A 124 -35.33 14.65 16.61
N GLN A 125 -34.97 15.10 17.81
CA GLN A 125 -35.03 16.52 18.18
C GLN A 125 -34.03 17.36 17.40
N ALA A 126 -32.78 16.90 17.29
CA ALA A 126 -31.71 17.64 16.62
C ALA A 126 -32.03 17.90 15.15
N VAL A 127 -32.58 16.93 14.42
CA VAL A 127 -32.84 17.09 12.98
C VAL A 127 -33.97 18.07 12.67
N GLN A 128 -34.90 18.37 13.59
CA GLN A 128 -36.07 19.22 13.30
C GLN A 128 -35.74 20.65 12.86
N GLY A 129 -34.57 21.16 13.26
CA GLY A 129 -34.14 22.55 13.04
C GLY A 129 -33.34 22.80 11.75
N TYR A 130 -33.15 21.77 10.92
CA TYR A 130 -32.25 21.80 9.76
C TYR A 130 -32.94 21.39 8.47
N ASP A 131 -32.45 21.91 7.35
CA ASP A 131 -33.00 21.65 6.03
C ASP A 131 -32.22 20.53 5.31
N LEU A 132 -30.89 20.51 5.48
CA LEU A 132 -29.99 19.52 4.87
C LEU A 132 -29.18 18.79 5.96
N ILE A 133 -29.33 17.48 6.04
CA ILE A 133 -28.69 16.66 7.07
C ILE A 133 -27.74 15.63 6.44
N PHE A 134 -26.50 15.61 6.90
CA PHE A 134 -25.51 14.59 6.54
C PHE A 134 -25.37 13.55 7.65
N LEU A 135 -25.53 12.26 7.32
CA LEU A 135 -25.32 11.14 8.24
C LEU A 135 -24.01 10.42 7.90
N LEU A 136 -22.96 10.65 8.68
CA LEU A 136 -21.62 10.09 8.51
C LEU A 136 -21.38 8.96 9.53
N LEU A 137 -22.25 7.96 9.56
CA LEU A 137 -22.29 6.94 10.63
C LEU A 137 -21.92 5.54 10.13
N GLY A 138 -21.08 4.84 10.90
CA GLY A 138 -20.75 3.42 10.69
C GLY A 138 -21.87 2.48 11.12
N ASP A 139 -21.72 1.18 10.85
CA ASP A 139 -22.78 0.17 10.97
C ASP A 139 -23.42 0.14 12.37
N ASN A 140 -22.64 0.04 13.44
CA ASN A 140 -23.16 0.02 14.81
C ASN A 140 -23.70 1.39 15.27
N TYR A 141 -23.19 2.49 14.71
CA TYR A 141 -23.70 3.83 15.02
C TYR A 141 -25.02 4.11 14.30
N LEU A 142 -25.21 3.59 13.08
CA LEU A 142 -26.50 3.61 12.38
C LEU A 142 -27.54 2.73 13.08
N ARG A 143 -27.11 1.60 13.65
CA ARG A 143 -27.96 0.78 14.51
C ARG A 143 -28.41 1.54 15.76
N ALA A 144 -27.47 2.22 16.43
CA ALA A 144 -27.73 2.98 17.65
C ALA A 144 -28.80 4.08 17.48
N ILE A 145 -28.86 4.75 16.33
CA ILE A 145 -29.88 5.78 16.08
C ILE A 145 -31.27 5.24 15.77
N LYS A 146 -31.39 3.93 15.47
CA LYS A 146 -32.65 3.22 15.27
C LYS A 146 -33.63 3.94 14.33
N LEU A 147 -33.23 4.12 13.07
CA LEU A 147 -34.11 4.71 12.05
C LEU A 147 -35.39 3.86 11.81
N PRO A 148 -36.52 4.47 11.42
CA PRO A 148 -36.69 5.90 11.09
C PRO A 148 -36.91 6.79 12.32
N VAL A 149 -36.37 8.01 12.27
CA VAL A 149 -36.76 9.14 13.15
C VAL A 149 -37.78 10.03 12.42
N GLU A 150 -38.58 10.79 13.16
CA GLU A 150 -39.51 11.75 12.57
C GLU A 150 -38.76 12.84 11.80
N THR A 151 -39.10 12.99 10.52
CA THR A 151 -38.50 13.96 9.59
C THR A 151 -39.59 14.65 8.80
N LYS A 152 -39.28 15.81 8.22
CA LYS A 152 -40.25 16.62 7.45
C LYS A 152 -40.03 16.44 5.94
N PRO A 153 -41.10 16.49 5.11
CA PRO A 153 -40.98 16.35 3.66
C PRO A 153 -40.10 17.41 2.96
N ASN A 154 -39.92 18.57 3.59
CA ASN A 154 -39.05 19.65 3.09
C ASN A 154 -37.59 19.50 3.54
N GLN A 155 -37.20 18.39 4.18
CA GLN A 155 -35.81 18.12 4.53
C GLN A 155 -35.16 17.20 3.50
N THR A 156 -33.84 17.33 3.39
CA THR A 156 -33.00 16.46 2.57
C THR A 156 -31.95 15.78 3.45
N ILE A 157 -31.80 14.46 3.32
CA ILE A 157 -30.84 13.64 4.07
C ILE A 157 -29.86 12.98 3.10
N ILE A 158 -28.56 13.13 3.35
CA ILE A 158 -27.48 12.46 2.64
C ILE A 158 -26.76 11.53 3.61
N ALA A 159 -26.84 10.22 3.39
CA ALA A 159 -26.24 9.23 4.27
C ALA A 159 -25.03 8.53 3.62
N LEU A 160 -23.85 8.66 4.24
CA LEU A 160 -22.63 7.95 3.86
C LEU A 160 -22.46 6.70 4.72
N THR A 161 -22.79 5.54 4.14
CA THR A 161 -22.92 4.27 4.90
C THR A 161 -22.12 3.16 4.24
N SER A 162 -22.00 2.00 4.88
CA SER A 162 -21.50 0.79 4.20
C SER A 162 -22.62 0.18 3.32
N GLN A 163 -22.25 -0.60 2.32
CA GLN A 163 -23.21 -1.40 1.53
C GLN A 163 -24.18 -2.21 2.41
N GLY A 164 -23.68 -2.83 3.49
CA GLY A 164 -24.49 -3.65 4.40
C GLY A 164 -25.49 -2.83 5.22
N SER A 165 -25.15 -1.59 5.57
CA SER A 165 -25.97 -0.71 6.42
C SER A 165 -26.85 0.27 5.64
N ALA A 166 -26.69 0.40 4.33
CA ALA A 166 -27.55 1.24 3.49
C ALA A 166 -29.04 0.91 3.68
N LYS A 167 -29.38 -0.37 3.87
CA LYS A 167 -30.75 -0.86 4.13
C LYS A 167 -31.37 -0.38 5.46
N LEU A 168 -30.56 0.16 6.38
CA LEU A 168 -31.02 0.72 7.65
C LEU A 168 -31.55 2.15 7.48
N VAL A 169 -31.17 2.83 6.40
CA VAL A 169 -31.60 4.20 6.11
C VAL A 169 -32.84 4.15 5.20
N LYS A 170 -34.01 3.95 5.81
CA LYS A 170 -35.30 3.86 5.10
C LYS A 170 -36.45 4.34 5.98
N GLY A 171 -37.60 4.64 5.37
CA GLY A 171 -38.82 5.00 6.10
C GLY A 171 -38.85 6.42 6.66
N LEU A 172 -38.00 7.31 6.15
CA LEU A 172 -37.97 8.74 6.50
C LEU A 172 -38.90 9.51 5.56
N SER A 173 -39.59 10.54 6.09
CA SER A 173 -40.41 11.46 5.28
C SER A 173 -39.56 12.42 4.45
N ALA A 174 -38.33 12.70 4.88
CA ALA A 174 -37.37 13.54 4.18
C ALA A 174 -36.90 12.92 2.85
N LYS A 175 -36.55 13.77 1.89
CA LYS A 175 -35.87 13.35 0.65
C LYS A 175 -34.52 12.74 1.01
N THR A 176 -34.36 11.43 0.80
CA THR A 176 -33.19 10.69 1.29
C THR A 176 -32.33 10.15 0.14
N PHE A 177 -31.05 10.48 0.15
CA PHE A 177 -30.02 9.91 -0.71
C PHE A 177 -29.01 9.12 0.12
N VAL A 178 -28.80 7.86 -0.25
CA VAL A 178 -27.84 6.98 0.42
C VAL A 178 -26.69 6.70 -0.54
N LEU A 179 -25.47 7.01 -0.12
CA LEU A 179 -24.25 6.65 -0.84
C LEU A 179 -23.57 5.47 -0.12
N PRO A 180 -23.70 4.24 -0.63
CA PRO A 180 -23.04 3.08 -0.05
C PRO A 180 -21.55 3.09 -0.44
N LEU A 181 -20.69 3.18 0.56
CA LEU A 181 -19.24 3.18 0.39
C LEU A 181 -18.71 1.74 0.39
N THR A 182 -17.88 1.44 -0.60
CA THR A 182 -17.25 0.13 -0.79
C THR A 182 -15.77 0.16 -0.44
N ASN A 183 -15.15 -1.01 -0.26
CA ASN A 183 -13.69 -1.09 -0.14
C ASN A 183 -12.97 -0.59 -1.40
N GLN A 184 -13.61 -0.68 -2.58
CA GLN A 184 -13.07 -0.10 -3.80
C GLN A 184 -13.04 1.42 -3.70
N ASP A 185 -14.07 2.07 -3.13
CA ASP A 185 -14.05 3.51 -2.88
C ASP A 185 -12.97 3.88 -1.84
N ALA A 186 -12.84 3.08 -0.79
CA ALA A 186 -11.78 3.26 0.22
C ALA A 186 -10.38 3.20 -0.41
N GLN A 187 -10.15 2.22 -1.29
CA GLN A 187 -8.92 2.10 -2.07
C GLN A 187 -8.75 3.27 -3.05
N LYS A 188 -9.80 3.63 -3.79
CA LYS A 188 -9.81 4.72 -4.77
C LYS A 188 -9.34 6.04 -4.16
N TYR A 189 -9.79 6.35 -2.95
CA TYR A 189 -9.42 7.59 -2.27
C TYR A 189 -8.25 7.44 -1.28
N SER A 190 -7.65 6.24 -1.16
CA SER A 190 -6.57 5.95 -0.19
C SER A 190 -6.94 6.24 1.28
N TYR A 191 -8.19 5.97 1.66
CA TYR A 191 -8.69 6.08 3.03
C TYR A 191 -9.19 4.71 3.54
N GLY A 192 -9.23 4.52 4.86
CA GLY A 192 -10.10 3.49 5.44
C GLY A 192 -11.58 3.90 5.31
N LEU A 193 -12.52 2.95 5.27
CA LEU A 193 -13.96 3.22 5.12
C LEU A 193 -14.52 4.26 6.10
N VAL A 194 -13.99 4.29 7.33
CA VAL A 194 -14.36 5.28 8.36
C VAL A 194 -13.85 6.66 7.97
N GLY A 195 -12.54 6.80 7.69
CA GLY A 195 -11.95 8.07 7.28
C GLY A 195 -12.52 8.64 5.97
N LEU A 196 -12.95 7.76 5.06
CA LEU A 196 -13.51 8.12 3.77
C LEU A 196 -14.74 9.03 3.90
N LYS A 197 -15.61 8.80 4.89
CA LYS A 197 -16.84 9.58 5.09
C LYS A 197 -16.55 11.06 5.34
N GLY A 198 -15.63 11.34 6.25
CA GLY A 198 -15.19 12.70 6.56
C GLY A 198 -14.48 13.36 5.37
N PHE A 199 -13.69 12.58 4.62
CA PHE A 199 -13.05 13.07 3.40
C PHE A 199 -14.05 13.46 2.30
N LEU A 200 -15.07 12.63 2.03
CA LEU A 200 -16.08 12.93 1.02
C LEU A 200 -16.89 14.18 1.38
N PHE A 201 -17.25 14.33 2.66
CA PHE A 201 -17.90 15.55 3.14
C PHE A 201 -17.00 16.78 2.95
N LYS A 202 -15.70 16.68 3.27
CA LYS A 202 -14.74 17.77 3.03
C LYS A 202 -14.71 18.19 1.55
N ARG A 203 -14.73 17.23 0.62
CA ARG A 203 -14.72 17.54 -0.82
C ARG A 203 -15.98 18.28 -1.25
N PHE A 204 -17.14 17.84 -0.77
CA PHE A 204 -18.37 18.60 -0.96
C PHE A 204 -18.25 20.03 -0.42
N ALA A 205 -17.71 20.20 0.80
CA ALA A 205 -17.50 21.51 1.41
C ALA A 205 -16.53 22.39 0.61
N GLU A 206 -15.46 21.84 0.06
CA GLU A 206 -14.53 22.58 -0.82
C GLU A 206 -15.25 23.14 -2.05
N THR A 207 -16.09 22.34 -2.72
CA THR A 207 -16.86 22.80 -3.89
C THR A 207 -17.91 23.83 -3.48
N ALA A 208 -18.66 23.57 -2.40
CA ALA A 208 -19.69 24.48 -1.90
C ALA A 208 -19.13 25.79 -1.33
N SER A 209 -17.87 25.80 -0.87
CA SER A 209 -17.19 27.03 -0.42
C SER A 209 -16.77 27.93 -1.58
N LYS A 210 -16.59 27.36 -2.79
CA LYS A 210 -16.22 28.10 -4.02
C LYS A 210 -17.43 28.56 -4.81
N ASP A 211 -18.51 27.77 -4.78
CA ASP A 211 -19.80 28.08 -5.40
C ASP A 211 -20.91 27.95 -4.34
N SER A 212 -21.40 29.10 -3.85
CA SER A 212 -22.46 29.15 -2.83
C SER A 212 -23.80 28.60 -3.31
N ASP A 213 -24.00 28.45 -4.62
CA ASP A 213 -25.22 27.86 -5.19
C ASP A 213 -25.24 26.34 -5.05
N TRP A 214 -24.10 25.73 -4.72
CA TRP A 214 -23.97 24.27 -4.64
C TRP A 214 -24.74 23.66 -3.47
N LEU A 215 -24.83 24.37 -2.34
CA LEU A 215 -25.62 23.96 -1.18
C LEU A 215 -27.13 23.93 -1.48
N PRO A 216 -27.75 25.00 -2.02
CA PRO A 216 -29.13 24.95 -2.52
C PRO A 216 -29.37 23.86 -3.56
N LYS A 217 -28.43 23.65 -4.50
CA LYS A 217 -28.55 22.61 -5.53
C LYS A 217 -28.55 21.19 -4.94
N VAL A 218 -27.63 20.89 -4.02
CA VAL A 218 -27.60 19.58 -3.33
C VAL A 218 -28.79 19.38 -2.40
N TYR A 219 -29.29 20.45 -1.76
CA TYR A 219 -30.54 20.39 -0.99
C TYR A 219 -31.74 20.02 -1.88
N GLN A 220 -31.87 20.62 -3.06
CA GLN A 220 -32.95 20.30 -4.00
C GLN A 220 -32.75 18.93 -4.68
N THR A 221 -31.52 18.59 -5.05
CA THR A 221 -31.14 17.38 -5.79
C THR A 221 -29.93 16.73 -5.12
N PRO A 222 -30.13 15.88 -4.10
CA PRO A 222 -29.06 15.30 -3.30
C PRO A 222 -28.13 14.37 -4.09
N GLU A 223 -28.56 13.84 -5.23
CA GLU A 223 -27.73 13.05 -6.15
C GLU A 223 -26.52 13.86 -6.67
N LEU A 224 -26.65 15.19 -6.79
CA LEU A 224 -25.57 16.11 -7.17
C LEU A 224 -24.41 16.11 -6.17
N PHE A 225 -24.62 15.58 -4.96
CA PHE A 225 -23.53 15.30 -4.03
C PHE A 225 -22.43 14.46 -4.69
N THR A 226 -22.80 13.49 -5.54
CA THR A 226 -21.82 12.65 -6.25
C THR A 226 -21.08 13.38 -7.35
N GLU A 227 -21.66 14.41 -7.96
CA GLU A 227 -21.00 15.23 -8.99
C GLU A 227 -19.85 16.06 -8.40
N THR A 228 -19.96 16.44 -7.12
CA THR A 228 -18.86 17.04 -6.35
C THR A 228 -17.65 16.11 -6.27
N LEU A 229 -17.91 14.80 -6.36
CA LEU A 229 -16.90 13.76 -6.35
C LEU A 229 -16.34 13.54 -7.78
N VAL A 230 -17.13 13.75 -8.84
CA VAL A 230 -16.74 13.56 -10.25
C VAL A 230 -15.85 14.69 -10.79
N GLN A 231 -16.11 15.95 -10.45
CA GLN A 231 -15.18 17.04 -10.78
C GLN A 231 -13.83 16.87 -10.08
N ALA A 232 -13.82 16.22 -8.91
CA ALA A 232 -12.62 15.83 -8.20
C ALA A 232 -11.97 14.57 -8.80
N ILE A 233 -12.74 13.64 -9.38
CA ILE A 233 -12.23 12.45 -10.09
C ILE A 233 -11.38 12.85 -11.29
N ALA A 234 -11.70 13.89 -12.06
CA ALA A 234 -10.79 14.35 -13.13
C ALA A 234 -9.42 14.87 -12.61
N GLN A 235 -9.33 15.26 -11.33
CA GLN A 235 -8.08 15.63 -10.65
C GLN A 235 -7.50 14.52 -9.74
N LEU A 236 -8.26 13.46 -9.45
CA LEU A 236 -7.89 12.31 -8.59
C LEU A 236 -7.82 10.96 -9.34
N GLU A 237 -8.20 10.90 -10.62
CA GLU A 237 -8.02 9.74 -11.53
C GLU A 237 -6.55 9.45 -11.81
N LEU A 238 -5.66 10.35 -11.40
CA LEU A 238 -4.23 10.11 -11.28
C LEU A 238 -3.91 9.45 -9.92
N ALA A 239 -4.47 8.26 -9.67
CA ALA A 239 -4.07 7.39 -8.57
C ALA A 239 -4.10 5.92 -9.00
N LEU A 240 -2.91 5.41 -9.36
CA LEU A 240 -2.54 4.04 -9.71
C LEU A 240 -3.19 3.47 -10.98
N PRO A 241 -2.48 3.53 -12.13
CA PRO A 241 -2.56 2.42 -13.06
C PRO A 241 -2.09 1.17 -12.32
N GLU A 242 -2.94 0.14 -12.31
CA GLU A 242 -2.49 -1.23 -12.29
C GLU A 242 -1.35 -1.38 -13.32
N VAL A 243 -0.10 -1.42 -12.87
CA VAL A 243 0.96 -1.96 -13.73
C VAL A 243 0.87 -3.49 -13.62
N VAL A 244 -0.23 -4.02 -14.18
CA VAL A 244 -0.31 -5.38 -14.69
C VAL A 244 -0.17 -5.26 -16.20
N ALA A 245 1.06 -5.07 -16.67
CA ALA A 245 1.38 -5.54 -18.01
C ALA A 245 1.48 -7.07 -17.90
N GLN A 246 0.35 -7.75 -18.09
CA GLN A 246 0.36 -9.10 -18.65
C GLN A 246 0.37 -8.94 -20.17
N PRO A 247 1.15 -9.73 -20.92
CA PRO A 247 0.81 -10.00 -22.31
C PRO A 247 -0.58 -10.64 -22.32
N LYS A 248 -1.49 -10.13 -23.13
CA LYS A 248 -2.81 -10.76 -23.34
C LYS A 248 -2.57 -12.17 -23.88
N PRO A 249 -3.26 -13.22 -23.39
CA PRO A 249 -3.26 -14.50 -24.07
C PRO A 249 -3.94 -14.34 -25.44
N ALA A 250 -3.32 -14.92 -26.46
CA ALA A 250 -3.83 -14.95 -27.82
C ALA A 250 -5.29 -15.39 -27.84
N LYS A 251 -6.17 -14.55 -28.40
CA LYS A 251 -7.57 -14.91 -28.64
C LYS A 251 -7.63 -15.88 -29.81
N ALA A 252 -8.09 -17.10 -29.57
CA ALA A 252 -8.51 -18.01 -30.62
C ALA A 252 -9.67 -17.38 -31.43
N SER A 253 -9.48 -17.29 -32.74
CA SER A 253 -10.40 -16.76 -33.72
C SER A 253 -11.68 -17.59 -33.84
N LYS A 254 -12.85 -16.94 -33.86
CA LYS A 254 -14.02 -17.40 -34.64
C LYS A 254 -14.69 -16.22 -35.35
N ALA A 255 -15.04 -16.50 -36.60
CA ALA A 255 -15.38 -15.60 -37.70
C ALA A 255 -16.65 -14.75 -37.52
N LYS A 256 -16.67 -13.57 -38.18
CA LYS A 256 -17.69 -13.18 -39.18
C LYS A 256 -17.37 -11.80 -39.84
N THR A 257 -16.99 -11.90 -41.12
CA THR A 257 -17.42 -11.10 -42.28
C THR A 257 -17.75 -9.60 -42.17
N ALA A 258 -16.91 -8.79 -42.85
CA ALA A 258 -17.20 -8.04 -44.10
C ALA A 258 -17.02 -6.50 -44.09
N LYS A 259 -16.01 -6.07 -44.88
CA LYS A 259 -15.87 -4.84 -45.73
C LYS A 259 -15.82 -3.47 -44.99
N THR A 260 -14.88 -2.56 -45.24
CA THR A 260 -13.91 -2.34 -46.34
C THR A 260 -12.87 -1.27 -45.89
N LEU A 261 -11.59 -1.48 -46.23
CA LEU A 261 -10.50 -0.55 -46.65
C LEU A 261 -10.29 0.74 -45.82
N GLU A 262 -9.10 1.04 -45.28
CA GLU A 262 -7.86 1.41 -46.01
C GLU A 262 -6.55 1.08 -45.24
N VAL A 263 -5.60 0.42 -45.95
CA VAL A 263 -4.12 0.54 -46.00
C VAL A 263 -3.39 1.06 -44.75
N GLU A 264 -2.82 0.18 -43.92
CA GLU A 264 -1.40 -0.27 -43.89
C GLU A 264 -0.38 0.81 -43.45
N ASP A 265 0.06 0.67 -42.19
CA ASP A 265 1.49 0.49 -41.89
C ASP A 265 1.57 -0.65 -40.85
N GLU A 266 1.99 -1.82 -41.33
CA GLU A 266 2.37 -2.99 -40.54
C GLU A 266 3.78 -2.82 -39.97
N ASP A 267 4.11 -3.65 -38.97
CA ASP A 267 5.44 -3.87 -38.37
C ASP A 267 5.88 -3.00 -37.18
N VAL A 268 5.30 -3.29 -35.99
CA VAL A 268 6.09 -3.26 -34.74
C VAL A 268 5.74 -4.49 -33.90
N GLU A 269 6.64 -5.46 -33.87
CA GLU A 269 6.61 -6.65 -33.03
C GLU A 269 6.62 -6.32 -31.52
N ASP A 270 5.97 -7.18 -30.73
CA ASP A 270 5.94 -7.18 -29.26
C ASP A 270 7.36 -7.30 -28.65
N SER A 271 8.09 -6.19 -28.55
CA SER A 271 9.40 -6.17 -27.86
C SER A 271 9.23 -6.31 -26.35
N GLU A 272 10.00 -7.23 -25.73
CA GLU A 272 10.04 -7.42 -24.25
C GLU A 272 10.47 -6.12 -23.52
N PHE A 273 11.21 -5.23 -24.21
CA PHE A 273 11.82 -4.04 -23.65
C PHE A 273 11.17 -2.75 -24.16
N LEU A 274 11.18 -1.72 -23.32
CA LEU A 274 10.72 -0.40 -23.71
C LEU A 274 11.70 0.24 -24.72
N PRO A 275 11.19 0.97 -25.74
CA PRO A 275 12.03 1.58 -26.75
C PRO A 275 12.97 2.61 -26.12
N ILE A 276 14.21 2.60 -26.60
CA ILE A 276 15.21 3.60 -26.21
C ILE A 276 14.98 4.83 -27.09
N PRO A 277 14.79 6.04 -26.52
CA PRO A 277 14.64 7.26 -27.31
C PRO A 277 15.86 7.52 -28.19
N GLU A 278 15.66 8.13 -29.35
CA GLU A 278 16.71 8.53 -30.31
C GLU A 278 17.52 9.73 -29.80
N VAL A 279 18.20 9.54 -28.66
CA VAL A 279 19.11 10.51 -28.05
C VAL A 279 20.45 9.82 -27.77
N PRO A 280 21.58 10.55 -27.77
CA PRO A 280 22.85 9.96 -27.38
C PRO A 280 22.78 9.35 -25.98
N ALA A 281 23.56 8.30 -25.71
CA ALA A 281 23.64 7.75 -24.36
C ALA A 281 24.18 8.80 -23.37
N ALA A 282 23.80 8.67 -22.10
CA ALA A 282 24.29 9.54 -21.03
C ALA A 282 25.81 9.43 -20.82
N ALA A 283 26.47 10.51 -20.41
CA ALA A 283 27.92 10.55 -20.22
C ALA A 283 28.43 9.55 -19.15
N ASN A 284 27.60 9.22 -18.17
CA ASN A 284 27.87 8.30 -17.08
C ASN A 284 27.54 6.83 -17.38
N LEU A 285 27.20 6.47 -18.62
CA LEU A 285 26.80 5.10 -19.00
C LEU A 285 27.82 4.02 -18.59
N HIS A 286 29.10 4.39 -18.59
CA HIS A 286 30.24 3.52 -18.28
C HIS A 286 30.30 3.11 -16.79
N LEU A 287 29.61 3.84 -15.89
CA LEU A 287 29.56 3.52 -14.45
C LEU A 287 28.77 2.24 -14.15
N GLY A 288 28.00 1.74 -15.12
CA GLY A 288 27.15 0.56 -14.93
C GLY A 288 25.90 0.85 -14.12
N MET A 289 25.18 -0.20 -13.72
CA MET A 289 23.94 -0.10 -12.95
C MET A 289 23.96 -1.08 -11.78
N GLN A 290 23.57 -0.64 -10.59
CA GLN A 290 23.55 -1.44 -9.36
C GLN A 290 22.14 -1.59 -8.79
N TYR A 291 21.84 -2.74 -8.21
CA TYR A 291 20.57 -3.06 -7.55
C TYR A 291 20.74 -3.10 -6.02
N PHE A 292 19.95 -2.30 -5.32
CA PHE A 292 19.86 -2.29 -3.86
C PHE A 292 18.54 -2.94 -3.40
N ILE A 293 18.59 -3.78 -2.37
CA ILE A 293 17.38 -4.29 -1.71
C ILE A 293 17.06 -3.43 -0.48
N PRO A 294 15.84 -2.90 -0.33
CA PRO A 294 15.41 -2.26 0.93
C PRO A 294 15.20 -3.30 2.03
N GLU A 295 15.77 -3.06 3.21
CA GLU A 295 15.68 -3.97 4.36
C GLU A 295 14.49 -3.65 5.27
N TRP A 296 13.66 -4.67 5.55
CA TRP A 296 12.42 -4.59 6.34
C TRP A 296 12.28 -5.72 7.37
N ASP A 297 13.40 -6.14 7.98
CA ASP A 297 13.49 -7.31 8.84
C ASP A 297 13.07 -8.58 8.06
N ASP A 298 13.66 -8.74 6.88
CA ASP A 298 13.43 -9.82 5.93
C ASP A 298 14.34 -11.02 6.22
N HIS A 299 13.98 -11.76 7.27
CA HIS A 299 14.67 -12.97 7.74
C HIS A 299 13.73 -14.19 7.84
N VAL A 300 14.33 -15.38 7.84
CA VAL A 300 13.64 -16.68 7.93
C VAL A 300 14.39 -17.63 8.86
N ASP A 301 13.69 -18.60 9.45
CA ASP A 301 14.25 -19.58 10.38
C ASP A 301 14.84 -20.77 9.62
N PRO A 302 16.18 -21.00 9.63
CA PRO A 302 16.80 -22.14 8.93
C PRO A 302 16.23 -23.50 9.35
N GLY A 303 15.82 -23.65 10.62
CA GLY A 303 15.29 -24.89 11.18
C GLY A 303 13.77 -25.05 11.04
N TYR A 304 13.12 -24.21 10.22
CA TYR A 304 11.67 -24.24 10.07
C TYR A 304 11.13 -25.63 9.66
N ASP A 305 10.23 -26.17 10.48
CA ASP A 305 9.56 -27.44 10.19
C ASP A 305 8.40 -27.21 9.22
N PHE A 306 8.65 -27.48 7.94
CA PHE A 306 7.62 -27.36 6.90
C PHE A 306 6.49 -28.38 7.08
N LEU A 307 6.75 -29.57 7.61
CA LEU A 307 5.72 -30.61 7.76
C LEU A 307 4.69 -30.19 8.81
N ASN A 308 5.15 -29.72 9.97
CA ASN A 308 4.29 -29.34 11.09
C ASN A 308 4.00 -27.83 11.16
N ASN A 309 4.60 -27.03 10.28
CA ASN A 309 4.43 -25.58 10.20
C ASN A 309 4.84 -24.86 11.50
N ARG A 310 6.02 -25.21 12.02
CA ARG A 310 6.55 -24.72 13.32
C ARG A 310 7.92 -24.10 13.14
N LEU A 311 8.12 -23.00 13.86
CA LEU A 311 9.43 -22.40 14.03
C LEU A 311 10.24 -23.20 15.07
N THR A 312 11.56 -23.12 14.97
CA THR A 312 12.51 -23.66 15.94
C THR A 312 12.18 -23.13 17.34
N PRO A 313 11.86 -24.01 18.32
CA PRO A 313 11.56 -23.58 19.68
C PRO A 313 12.73 -22.86 20.33
N GLY A 314 12.45 -21.75 21.02
CA GLY A 314 13.46 -21.00 21.78
C GLY A 314 14.42 -20.13 20.95
N ARG A 315 14.25 -20.07 19.62
CA ARG A 315 15.11 -19.24 18.75
C ARG A 315 15.01 -17.74 19.08
N ASP A 316 16.12 -17.03 18.96
CA ASP A 316 16.17 -15.57 18.92
C ASP A 316 16.08 -15.10 17.45
N PRO A 317 15.06 -14.29 17.08
CA PRO A 317 14.86 -13.85 15.70
C PRO A 317 16.05 -13.10 15.08
N TYR A 318 16.95 -12.53 15.89
CA TYR A 318 18.12 -11.85 15.37
C TYR A 318 19.32 -12.80 15.24
N ALA A 319 19.58 -13.63 16.25
CA ALA A 319 20.75 -14.51 16.27
C ALA A 319 20.60 -15.73 15.37
N ASP A 320 19.39 -16.31 15.31
CA ASP A 320 19.17 -17.63 14.72
C ASP A 320 18.50 -17.57 13.34
N GLU A 321 17.76 -16.49 13.03
CA GLU A 321 17.15 -16.32 11.70
C GLU A 321 18.14 -15.70 10.70
N VAL A 322 18.00 -16.03 9.43
CA VAL A 322 18.95 -15.68 8.37
C VAL A 322 18.33 -14.81 7.30
N TYR A 323 19.13 -13.89 6.76
CA TYR A 323 18.78 -13.07 5.61
C TYR A 323 18.98 -13.83 4.30
N ALA A 324 18.42 -13.30 3.20
CA ALA A 324 18.62 -13.86 1.87
C ALA A 324 20.11 -14.04 1.51
N HIS A 325 20.97 -13.04 1.77
CA HIS A 325 22.40 -13.09 1.44
C HIS A 325 23.21 -14.09 2.31
N GLN A 326 22.60 -14.68 3.33
CA GLN A 326 23.22 -15.75 4.13
C GLN A 326 22.79 -17.15 3.67
N ILE A 327 21.70 -17.25 2.89
CA ILE A 327 21.22 -18.53 2.31
C ILE A 327 21.96 -18.84 1.01
N TYR A 328 22.21 -17.82 0.18
CA TYR A 328 22.89 -18.01 -1.10
C TYR A 328 24.41 -17.89 -0.95
N PRO A 329 25.21 -18.59 -1.79
CA PRO A 329 26.68 -18.48 -1.75
C PRO A 329 27.20 -17.07 -2.01
N THR A 330 26.46 -16.30 -2.80
CA THR A 330 26.73 -14.88 -3.07
C THR A 330 25.44 -14.08 -2.89
N PRO A 331 25.51 -12.81 -2.43
CA PRO A 331 24.34 -11.95 -2.38
C PRO A 331 23.64 -11.78 -3.73
N ASN A 332 22.31 -11.66 -3.70
CA ASN A 332 21.48 -11.48 -4.91
C ASN A 332 21.09 -10.01 -5.13
N TYR A 333 21.99 -9.12 -4.78
CA TYR A 333 21.88 -7.67 -4.87
C TYR A 333 23.26 -7.07 -4.58
N ASP A 334 23.51 -5.87 -5.12
CA ASP A 334 24.80 -5.19 -5.01
C ASP A 334 24.95 -4.42 -3.69
N GLY A 335 23.82 -4.06 -3.07
CA GLY A 335 23.80 -3.39 -1.77
C GLY A 335 22.46 -3.50 -1.05
N ILE A 336 22.42 -2.99 0.18
CA ILE A 336 21.21 -2.93 1.01
C ILE A 336 20.90 -1.47 1.34
N LEU A 337 19.63 -1.08 1.21
CA LEU A 337 19.13 0.20 1.69
C LEU A 337 18.44 0.02 3.04
N VAL A 338 18.87 0.76 4.06
CA VAL A 338 18.27 0.75 5.39
C VAL A 338 17.72 2.12 5.73
N SER A 339 16.44 2.18 6.05
CA SER A 339 15.78 3.40 6.50
C SER A 339 15.95 3.60 8.01
N LYS A 340 16.28 4.82 8.43
CA LYS A 340 16.32 5.24 9.85
C LYS A 340 14.99 4.99 10.55
N VAL A 341 13.85 5.26 9.90
CA VAL A 341 12.51 4.98 10.46
C VAL A 341 12.34 3.49 10.80
N VAL A 342 12.90 2.60 10.00
CA VAL A 342 12.83 1.14 10.22
C VAL A 342 13.73 0.72 11.40
N VAL A 343 14.88 1.35 11.58
CA VAL A 343 15.76 1.13 12.75
C VAL A 343 15.13 1.67 14.02
N ASP A 344 14.56 2.88 13.97
CA ASP A 344 13.94 3.57 15.11
C ASP A 344 12.58 3.01 15.51
N SER A 345 11.98 2.13 14.70
CA SER A 345 10.69 1.48 15.01
C SER A 345 10.70 0.63 16.29
N SER A 346 11.88 0.22 16.77
CA SER A 346 12.05 -0.57 17.99
C SER A 346 13.27 -0.10 18.79
N LYS A 347 13.04 0.30 20.05
CA LYS A 347 14.12 0.70 20.97
C LYS A 347 15.20 -0.38 21.14
N LYS A 348 14.78 -1.66 21.21
CA LYS A 348 15.70 -2.80 21.31
C LYS A 348 16.53 -2.97 20.05
N LYS A 349 15.91 -2.79 18.87
CA LYS A 349 16.60 -2.85 17.57
C LYS A 349 17.62 -1.72 17.47
N ARG A 350 17.20 -0.48 17.70
CA ARG A 350 18.07 0.70 17.69
C ARG A 350 19.28 0.53 18.60
N ALA A 351 19.05 0.20 19.87
CA ALA A 351 20.15 0.01 20.83
C ALA A 351 21.14 -1.07 20.37
N ARG A 352 20.65 -2.15 19.74
CA ARG A 352 21.52 -3.19 19.20
C ARG A 352 22.33 -2.70 18.01
N VAL A 353 21.70 -2.01 17.05
CA VAL A 353 22.38 -1.42 15.89
C VAL A 353 23.45 -0.42 16.34
N GLU A 354 23.17 0.41 17.34
CA GLU A 354 24.13 1.36 17.93
C GLU A 354 25.34 0.67 18.57
N ILE A 355 25.16 -0.54 19.14
CA ILE A 355 26.26 -1.31 19.74
C ILE A 355 27.12 -2.01 18.68
N VAL A 356 26.49 -2.67 17.69
CA VAL A 356 27.22 -3.57 16.76
C VAL A 356 27.57 -2.93 15.42
N GLY A 357 26.94 -1.79 15.07
CA GLY A 357 27.03 -1.18 13.75
C GLY A 357 26.11 -1.85 12.71
N ILE A 358 25.81 -1.15 11.62
CA ILE A 358 24.78 -1.59 10.67
C ILE A 358 25.17 -2.86 9.91
N HIS A 359 26.43 -2.98 9.46
CA HIS A 359 26.91 -4.15 8.72
C HIS A 359 26.82 -5.44 9.56
N ASN A 360 27.25 -5.39 10.82
CA ASN A 360 27.17 -6.54 11.72
C ASN A 360 25.73 -6.84 12.13
N PHE A 361 24.88 -5.81 12.23
CA PHE A 361 23.48 -6.00 12.51
C PHE A 361 22.79 -6.81 11.40
N ILE A 362 22.92 -6.39 10.14
CA ILE A 362 22.31 -7.08 8.99
C ILE A 362 23.17 -8.22 8.43
N ARG A 363 24.37 -8.47 8.99
CA ARG A 363 25.34 -9.50 8.59
C ARG A 363 25.73 -9.45 7.10
N PHE A 364 25.80 -8.25 6.54
CA PHE A 364 26.07 -8.04 5.12
C PHE A 364 27.48 -7.44 4.89
N PRO A 365 28.34 -8.10 4.09
CA PRO A 365 29.69 -7.62 3.80
C PRO A 365 29.75 -6.58 2.67
N GLY A 366 28.67 -6.41 1.90
CA GLY A 366 28.60 -5.48 0.79
C GLY A 366 28.17 -4.06 1.22
N LYS A 367 27.78 -3.24 0.25
CA LYS A 367 27.49 -1.82 0.48
C LYS A 367 26.16 -1.54 1.16
N VAL A 368 26.15 -0.67 2.16
CA VAL A 368 24.93 -0.27 2.89
C VAL A 368 24.63 1.21 2.70
N MET A 369 23.43 1.50 2.19
CA MET A 369 22.91 2.85 1.98
C MET A 369 21.91 3.22 3.08
N GLY A 370 22.13 4.37 3.72
CA GLY A 370 21.25 4.92 4.74
C GLY A 370 20.28 5.93 4.15
N ASP A 371 19.00 5.78 4.46
CA ASP A 371 17.92 6.71 4.10
C ASP A 371 17.20 7.20 5.37
N CYS A 372 16.73 8.45 5.35
CA CYS A 372 15.91 9.03 6.42
C CYS A 372 14.51 8.38 6.49
N GLY A 373 14.01 7.81 5.39
CA GLY A 373 12.69 7.18 5.33
C GLY A 373 11.55 8.17 5.13
N ALA A 374 11.63 9.01 4.10
CA ALA A 374 10.70 10.12 3.88
C ALA A 374 9.22 9.74 3.73
N PHE A 375 8.91 8.48 3.39
CA PHE A 375 7.56 7.97 3.45
C PHE A 375 6.99 7.90 4.88
N GLY A 376 7.83 7.70 5.90
CA GLY A 376 7.43 7.62 7.30
C GLY A 376 6.97 8.95 7.89
N TYR A 377 7.60 10.06 7.48
CA TYR A 377 7.28 11.42 7.92
C TYR A 377 6.62 12.27 6.82
N ILE A 378 6.08 11.66 5.77
CA ILE A 378 5.47 12.38 4.64
C ILE A 378 4.33 13.32 5.05
N LYS A 379 3.67 13.03 6.18
CA LYS A 379 2.55 13.82 6.72
C LYS A 379 2.99 14.99 7.59
N GLU A 380 4.25 15.02 8.01
CA GLU A 380 4.79 16.12 8.80
C GLU A 380 4.94 17.37 7.92
N ASP A 381 4.90 18.54 8.55
CA ASP A 381 5.11 19.81 7.85
C ASP A 381 6.57 20.01 7.44
N VAL A 382 7.50 19.42 8.19
CA VAL A 382 8.94 19.39 7.94
C VAL A 382 9.49 18.03 8.38
N PRO A 383 10.61 17.55 7.82
CA PRO A 383 11.28 16.35 8.31
C PRO A 383 11.63 16.48 9.80
N PRO A 384 11.48 15.41 10.60
CA PRO A 384 11.68 15.45 12.05
C PRO A 384 13.15 15.40 12.48
N TYR A 385 14.08 15.40 11.52
CA TYR A 385 15.51 15.24 11.76
C TYR A 385 16.26 16.51 11.37
N ASN A 386 17.40 16.73 12.01
CA ASN A 386 18.35 17.75 11.59
C ASN A 386 19.58 17.12 10.92
N THR A 387 20.27 17.91 10.11
CA THR A 387 21.41 17.45 9.31
C THR A 387 22.52 16.79 10.14
N THR A 388 22.94 17.41 11.24
CA THR A 388 24.05 16.91 12.05
C THR A 388 23.72 15.56 12.67
N GLU A 389 22.50 15.42 13.19
CA GLU A 389 22.00 14.13 13.72
C GLU A 389 22.08 13.01 12.68
N ILE A 390 21.70 13.29 11.43
CA ILE A 390 21.71 12.27 10.37
C ILE A 390 23.14 11.94 9.92
N LEU A 391 24.03 12.94 9.82
CA LEU A 391 25.44 12.70 9.52
C LEU A 391 26.11 11.81 10.58
N ASP A 392 25.91 12.14 11.86
CA ASP A 392 26.42 11.35 12.99
C ASP A 392 25.83 9.94 13.00
N TYR A 393 24.52 9.82 12.72
CA TYR A 393 23.86 8.53 12.61
C TYR A 393 24.50 7.65 11.52
N TYR A 394 24.72 8.17 10.30
CA TYR A 394 25.32 7.37 9.23
C TYR A 394 26.77 7.00 9.54
N GLN A 395 27.56 7.92 10.09
CA GLN A 395 28.96 7.69 10.43
C GLN A 395 29.13 6.69 11.58
N ASN A 396 28.42 6.91 12.69
CA ASN A 396 28.57 6.11 13.90
C ASN A 396 28.08 4.67 13.70
N LEU A 397 27.07 4.48 12.86
CA LEU A 397 26.56 3.15 12.54
C LEU A 397 27.34 2.48 11.40
N GLY A 398 28.24 3.19 10.71
CA GLY A 398 29.12 2.64 9.69
C GLY A 398 28.45 2.40 8.34
N PHE A 399 27.59 3.32 7.88
CA PHE A 399 27.04 3.27 6.53
C PHE A 399 28.09 3.62 5.46
N ASP A 400 28.01 3.01 4.27
CA ASP A 400 28.85 3.38 3.12
C ASP A 400 28.33 4.63 2.39
N PHE A 401 27.00 4.74 2.31
CA PHE A 401 26.30 5.84 1.66
C PHE A 401 25.29 6.48 2.60
N GLY A 402 25.18 7.80 2.59
CA GLY A 402 24.23 8.55 3.42
C GLY A 402 23.41 9.53 2.61
N VAL A 403 22.09 9.35 2.61
CA VAL A 403 21.14 10.16 1.84
C VAL A 403 20.74 11.42 2.61
N SER A 404 20.84 12.58 1.95
CA SER A 404 20.44 13.88 2.49
C SER A 404 18.95 13.93 2.82
N ILE A 405 18.58 14.69 3.85
CA ILE A 405 17.18 14.81 4.30
C ILE A 405 16.30 15.45 3.21
N ASP A 406 15.27 14.74 2.76
CA ASP A 406 14.33 15.22 1.74
C ASP A 406 12.89 15.27 2.25
N HIS A 407 12.00 15.82 1.42
CA HIS A 407 10.57 15.80 1.66
C HIS A 407 9.78 15.49 0.39
N LEU A 408 9.17 14.30 0.34
CA LEU A 408 8.48 13.78 -0.84
C LEU A 408 7.39 14.73 -1.39
N ILE A 409 7.38 14.90 -2.71
CA ILE A 409 6.38 15.66 -3.47
C ILE A 409 5.50 14.67 -4.26
N VAL A 410 4.51 14.07 -3.59
CA VAL A 410 3.63 13.07 -4.21
C VAL A 410 2.18 13.23 -3.74
N GLY A 411 1.23 12.83 -4.59
CA GLY A 411 -0.19 12.81 -4.26
C GLY A 411 -0.70 14.16 -3.75
N PRO A 412 -1.32 14.24 -2.54
CA PRO A 412 -1.85 15.50 -2.01
C PRO A 412 -0.77 16.55 -1.73
N PHE A 413 0.50 16.15 -1.64
CA PHE A 413 1.62 17.05 -1.39
C PHE A 413 2.28 17.59 -2.68
N ALA A 414 1.80 17.16 -3.84
CA ALA A 414 2.21 17.67 -5.14
C ALA A 414 1.37 18.88 -5.60
N GLN A 415 0.58 19.48 -4.71
CA GLN A 415 -0.23 20.66 -5.01
C GLN A 415 0.62 21.95 -4.92
N PRO A 416 0.30 22.97 -5.74
CA PRO A 416 0.94 24.28 -5.64
C PRO A 416 0.91 24.84 -4.21
N GLY A 417 1.97 25.56 -3.83
CA GLY A 417 2.24 26.05 -2.47
C GLY A 417 2.98 25.03 -1.61
N ILE A 418 2.53 23.78 -1.57
CA ILE A 418 3.18 22.70 -0.79
C ILE A 418 4.40 22.17 -1.53
N ARG A 419 4.25 21.85 -2.82
CA ARG A 419 5.33 21.25 -3.62
C ARG A 419 6.56 22.15 -3.71
N GLU A 420 6.38 23.45 -3.94
CA GLU A 420 7.46 24.44 -4.00
C GLU A 420 8.16 24.55 -2.64
N ARG A 421 7.39 24.59 -1.53
CA ARG A 421 7.97 24.61 -0.17
C ARG A 421 8.82 23.37 0.11
N ARG A 422 8.33 22.17 -0.25
CA ARG A 422 9.06 20.90 -0.05
C ARG A 422 10.28 20.78 -0.95
N TYR A 423 10.19 21.29 -2.17
CA TYR A 423 11.29 21.35 -3.14
C TYR A 423 12.42 22.24 -2.62
N GLU A 424 12.12 23.46 -2.21
CA GLU A 424 13.11 24.39 -1.64
C GLU A 424 13.67 23.91 -0.31
N LEU A 425 12.87 23.22 0.51
CA LEU A 425 13.36 22.58 1.72
C LEU A 425 14.37 21.47 1.40
N THR A 426 14.05 20.60 0.43
CA THR A 426 14.93 19.50 0.01
C THR A 426 16.25 20.04 -0.54
N LYS A 427 16.22 21.07 -1.39
CA LYS A 427 17.42 21.74 -1.91
C LYS A 427 18.30 22.31 -0.80
N ARG A 428 17.71 23.04 0.15
CA ARG A 428 18.44 23.62 1.29
C ARG A 428 19.04 22.55 2.18
N ASN A 429 18.31 21.47 2.44
CA ASN A 429 18.81 20.35 3.22
C ASN A 429 19.98 19.66 2.52
N ALA A 430 19.90 19.42 1.20
CA ALA A 430 21.01 18.85 0.43
C ALA A 430 22.27 19.73 0.50
N GLN A 431 22.12 21.05 0.40
CA GLN A 431 23.24 21.99 0.53
C GLN A 431 23.86 21.97 1.94
N ASP A 432 23.03 22.04 2.98
CA ASP A 432 23.48 22.00 4.39
C ASP A 432 24.16 20.66 4.70
N PHE A 433 23.62 19.55 4.18
CA PHE A 433 24.16 18.20 4.33
C PHE A 433 25.57 18.08 3.76
N LEU A 434 25.80 18.50 2.52
CA LEU A 434 27.12 18.40 1.90
C LEU A 434 28.14 19.30 2.60
N LYS A 435 27.75 20.53 2.95
CA LYS A 435 28.64 21.46 3.65
C LYS A 435 29.08 20.92 5.00
N LYS A 436 28.13 20.42 5.81
CA LYS A 436 28.44 19.86 7.13
C LYS A 436 29.18 18.53 7.03
N HIS A 437 28.87 17.72 6.02
CA HIS A 437 29.61 16.49 5.71
C HIS A 437 31.11 16.77 5.49
N GLN A 438 31.42 17.76 4.65
CA GLN A 438 32.81 18.16 4.37
C GLN A 438 33.49 18.79 5.59
N MET A 439 32.81 19.69 6.29
CA MET A 439 33.37 20.36 7.48
C MET A 439 33.63 19.40 8.65
N GLY A 440 32.77 18.38 8.82
CA GLY A 440 32.89 17.39 9.88
C GLY A 440 33.86 16.24 9.56
N GLY A 441 34.38 16.16 8.34
CA GLY A 441 35.31 15.09 7.94
C GLY A 441 34.68 13.70 7.89
N TYR A 442 33.37 13.62 7.60
CA TYR A 442 32.65 12.35 7.52
C TYR A 442 33.15 11.50 6.33
N THR A 443 33.24 10.19 6.53
CA THR A 443 33.92 9.28 5.58
C THR A 443 32.98 8.55 4.63
N PHE A 444 31.70 8.42 4.96
CA PHE A 444 30.70 7.83 4.08
C PHE A 444 30.47 8.72 2.85
N THR A 445 30.00 8.16 1.74
CA THR A 445 29.72 8.93 0.53
C THR A 445 28.35 9.61 0.63
N PRO A 446 28.27 10.95 0.55
CA PRO A 446 26.99 11.65 0.66
C PRO A 446 26.18 11.55 -0.64
N ILE A 447 24.87 11.36 -0.53
CA ILE A 447 23.93 11.31 -1.65
C ILE A 447 22.95 12.47 -1.53
N GLY A 448 22.91 13.32 -2.55
CA GLY A 448 21.97 14.44 -2.63
C GLY A 448 20.63 13.99 -3.22
N VAL A 449 19.52 14.35 -2.59
CA VAL A 449 18.18 13.99 -3.11
C VAL A 449 17.66 15.09 -4.03
N ALA A 450 17.16 14.69 -5.20
CA ALA A 450 16.38 15.51 -6.10
C ALA A 450 14.91 15.09 -6.05
N GLN A 451 14.05 16.03 -5.67
CA GLN A 451 12.59 15.93 -5.74
C GLN A 451 12.07 16.81 -6.87
N GLY A 452 10.85 16.55 -7.34
CA GLY A 452 10.22 17.36 -8.39
C GLY A 452 8.80 16.88 -8.69
N TRP A 453 8.11 17.60 -9.57
CA TRP A 453 6.76 17.26 -10.04
C TRP A 453 6.61 17.32 -11.56
N SER A 454 7.68 17.67 -12.28
CA SER A 454 7.76 17.72 -13.74
C SER A 454 9.18 17.38 -14.20
N PRO A 455 9.40 16.97 -15.46
CA PRO A 455 10.73 16.72 -16.00
C PRO A 455 11.73 17.87 -15.73
N GLU A 456 11.28 19.11 -15.92
CA GLU A 456 12.11 20.31 -15.81
C GLU A 456 12.53 20.55 -14.35
N THR A 457 11.60 20.37 -13.40
CA THR A 457 11.91 20.55 -11.96
C THR A 457 12.85 19.47 -11.43
N TYR A 458 12.73 18.23 -11.90
CA TYR A 458 13.72 17.20 -11.57
C TYR A 458 15.09 17.49 -12.18
N ALA A 459 15.15 17.90 -13.45
CA ALA A 459 16.40 18.27 -14.11
C ALA A 459 17.10 19.42 -13.39
N GLU A 460 16.36 20.44 -12.97
CA GLU A 460 16.90 21.57 -12.22
C GLU A 460 17.43 21.14 -10.85
N ALA A 461 16.69 20.32 -10.09
CA ALA A 461 17.16 19.79 -8.82
C ALA A 461 18.43 18.93 -8.97
N VAL A 462 18.57 18.17 -10.06
CA VAL A 462 19.79 17.42 -10.36
C VAL A 462 20.96 18.37 -10.66
N LYS A 463 20.76 19.41 -11.49
CA LYS A 463 21.80 20.43 -11.75
C LYS A 463 22.24 21.14 -10.48
N ASP A 464 21.31 21.48 -9.60
CA ASP A 464 21.59 22.10 -8.32
C ASP A 464 22.51 21.21 -7.47
N ASN A 465 22.20 19.92 -7.36
CA ASN A 465 23.02 18.96 -6.63
C ASN A 465 24.42 18.80 -7.27
N ILE A 466 24.52 18.73 -8.60
CA ILE A 466 25.82 18.70 -9.30
C ILE A 466 26.63 19.97 -8.99
N SER A 467 25.99 21.14 -9.04
CA SER A 467 26.62 22.43 -8.77
C SER A 467 27.08 22.58 -7.32
N MET A 468 26.37 21.94 -6.37
CA MET A 468 26.81 21.84 -4.98
C MET A 468 28.07 20.98 -4.81
N GLY A 469 28.32 20.03 -5.74
CA GLY A 469 29.47 19.13 -5.71
C GLY A 469 29.12 17.67 -5.40
N TYR A 470 27.84 17.27 -5.46
CA TYR A 470 27.47 15.86 -5.36
C TYR A 470 27.89 15.08 -6.62
N ASP A 471 28.55 13.95 -6.40
CA ASP A 471 28.83 12.95 -7.45
C ASP A 471 27.82 11.79 -7.43
N TYR A 472 26.94 11.74 -6.43
CA TYR A 472 25.88 10.74 -6.29
C TYR A 472 24.56 11.43 -5.91
N ILE A 473 23.56 11.27 -6.76
CA ILE A 473 22.26 11.94 -6.66
C ILE A 473 21.16 10.88 -6.70
N ALA A 474 20.13 11.02 -5.88
CA ALA A 474 18.98 10.13 -5.87
C ALA A 474 17.69 10.86 -6.25
N LEU A 475 16.90 10.25 -7.14
CA LEU A 475 15.60 10.75 -7.54
C LEU A 475 14.52 10.19 -6.61
N GLY A 476 13.92 11.07 -5.80
CA GLY A 476 12.82 10.73 -4.90
C GLY A 476 11.44 10.88 -5.55
N GLY A 477 10.39 10.38 -4.91
CA GLY A 477 8.99 10.61 -5.35
C GLY A 477 8.51 9.79 -6.55
N LEU A 478 9.38 9.02 -7.21
CA LEU A 478 9.06 8.33 -8.48
C LEU A 478 8.58 6.88 -8.35
N ALA A 479 8.54 6.31 -7.14
CA ALA A 479 8.17 4.90 -6.93
C ALA A 479 6.79 4.50 -7.53
N ARG A 480 5.86 5.46 -7.65
CA ARG A 480 4.53 5.26 -8.23
C ARG A 480 4.37 5.79 -9.66
N ALA A 481 5.39 6.45 -10.22
CA ALA A 481 5.34 7.03 -11.56
C ALA A 481 5.41 5.93 -12.64
N THR A 482 4.69 6.10 -13.74
CA THR A 482 4.72 5.19 -14.89
C THR A 482 6.09 5.20 -15.58
N SER A 483 6.39 4.19 -16.39
CA SER A 483 7.70 4.15 -17.07
C SER A 483 7.86 5.29 -18.05
N LYS A 484 6.76 5.71 -18.69
CA LYS A 484 6.75 6.86 -19.60
C LYS A 484 7.12 8.16 -18.89
N GLU A 485 6.52 8.43 -17.72
CA GLU A 485 6.84 9.61 -16.91
C GLU A 485 8.30 9.62 -16.47
N ILE A 486 8.81 8.47 -15.99
CA ILE A 486 10.22 8.34 -15.59
C ILE A 486 11.15 8.57 -16.79
N ILE A 487 10.84 7.98 -17.95
CA ILE A 487 11.62 8.19 -19.19
C ILE A 487 11.65 9.68 -19.57
N SER A 488 10.52 10.38 -19.52
CA SER A 488 10.48 11.83 -19.79
C SER A 488 11.34 12.64 -18.83
N ILE A 489 11.30 12.32 -17.53
CA ILE A 489 12.14 12.96 -16.51
C ILE A 489 13.63 12.68 -16.76
N LEU A 490 13.99 11.42 -17.00
CA LEU A 490 15.37 11.02 -17.25
C LEU A 490 15.92 11.62 -18.56
N ALA A 491 15.08 11.76 -19.59
CA ALA A 491 15.46 12.39 -20.85
C ALA A 491 15.84 13.87 -20.66
N GLU A 492 15.12 14.59 -19.79
CA GLU A 492 15.40 15.98 -19.42
C GLU A 492 16.63 16.11 -18.51
N ILE A 493 16.88 15.13 -17.62
CA ILE A 493 18.07 15.10 -16.75
C ILE A 493 19.34 14.79 -17.56
N ARG A 494 19.26 13.88 -18.53
CA ARG A 494 20.39 13.29 -19.26
C ARG A 494 21.44 14.31 -19.76
N PRO A 495 21.08 15.45 -20.37
CA PRO A 495 22.06 16.41 -20.89
C PRO A 495 22.93 17.07 -19.81
N HIS A 496 22.53 16.98 -18.53
CA HIS A 496 23.21 17.61 -17.41
C HIS A 496 24.13 16.66 -16.64
N LEU A 497 24.06 15.35 -16.93
CA LEU A 497 24.89 14.35 -16.26
C LEU A 497 26.34 14.44 -16.74
N THR A 498 27.28 14.37 -15.80
CA THR A 498 28.73 14.28 -16.08
C THR A 498 29.18 12.82 -16.12
N ASP A 499 30.41 12.56 -16.56
CA ASP A 499 31.02 11.23 -16.53
C ASP A 499 31.10 10.63 -15.11
N LYS A 500 31.16 11.48 -14.07
CA LYS A 500 31.24 11.07 -12.66
C LYS A 500 29.89 10.99 -11.96
N THR A 501 28.81 11.51 -12.55
CA THR A 501 27.51 11.59 -11.87
C THR A 501 26.88 10.21 -11.76
N ARG A 502 26.71 9.70 -10.53
CA ARG A 502 25.90 8.53 -10.22
C ARG A 502 24.46 8.97 -9.97
N LEU A 503 23.50 8.27 -10.56
CA LEU A 503 22.08 8.57 -10.45
C LEU A 503 21.33 7.35 -9.89
N HIS A 504 20.74 7.50 -8.72
CA HIS A 504 19.91 6.49 -8.05
C HIS A 504 18.43 6.74 -8.29
N LEU A 505 17.65 5.71 -8.60
CA LEU A 505 16.20 5.80 -8.76
C LEU A 505 15.48 5.10 -7.60
N PHE A 506 14.81 5.86 -6.73
CA PHE A 506 14.17 5.30 -5.54
C PHE A 506 12.90 4.49 -5.85
N GLY A 507 12.85 3.26 -5.34
CA GLY A 507 11.66 2.43 -5.29
C GLY A 507 11.18 1.86 -6.64
N VAL A 508 12.01 1.91 -7.70
CA VAL A 508 11.64 1.47 -9.04
C VAL A 508 12.51 0.28 -9.47
N ALA A 509 11.88 -0.87 -9.71
CA ALA A 509 12.50 -2.01 -10.38
C ALA A 509 11.60 -2.54 -11.49
N ARG A 510 12.00 -2.31 -12.74
CA ARG A 510 11.26 -2.71 -13.95
C ARG A 510 12.23 -3.30 -14.95
N ILE A 511 12.29 -4.62 -15.04
CA ILE A 511 13.28 -5.32 -15.87
C ILE A 511 13.23 -4.87 -17.34
N ASN A 512 12.02 -4.66 -17.87
CA ASN A 512 11.79 -4.19 -19.24
C ASN A 512 12.21 -2.73 -19.50
N ALA A 513 12.39 -1.93 -18.45
CA ALA A 513 12.80 -0.53 -18.54
C ALA A 513 14.30 -0.32 -18.23
N ILE A 514 15.02 -1.35 -17.78
CA ILE A 514 16.44 -1.26 -17.46
C ILE A 514 17.28 -0.74 -18.65
N PRO A 515 17.09 -1.20 -19.90
CA PRO A 515 17.91 -0.72 -21.02
C PRO A 515 17.77 0.79 -21.24
N VAL A 516 16.53 1.31 -21.27
CA VAL A 516 16.26 2.74 -21.45
C VAL A 516 16.67 3.57 -20.24
N PHE A 517 16.43 3.10 -19.01
CA PHE A 517 16.87 3.81 -17.80
C PHE A 517 18.39 3.93 -17.73
N ARG A 518 19.10 2.85 -18.06
CA ARG A 518 20.56 2.86 -18.15
C ARG A 518 21.04 3.81 -19.25
N HIS A 519 20.45 3.76 -20.44
CA HIS A 519 20.79 4.65 -21.56
C HIS A 519 20.66 6.13 -21.19
N LEU A 520 19.64 6.48 -20.40
CA LEU A 520 19.38 7.84 -19.92
C LEU A 520 20.15 8.20 -18.65
N GLY A 521 21.02 7.32 -18.14
CA GLY A 521 22.02 7.65 -17.12
C GLY A 521 21.69 7.19 -15.69
N VAL A 522 20.72 6.29 -15.49
CA VAL A 522 20.52 5.67 -14.17
C VAL A 522 21.66 4.67 -13.90
N THR A 523 22.33 4.84 -12.76
CA THR A 523 23.46 3.99 -12.34
C THR A 523 23.13 3.12 -11.13
N SER A 524 22.00 3.33 -10.48
CA SER A 524 21.52 2.45 -9.42
C SER A 524 20.02 2.61 -9.16
N PHE A 525 19.41 1.63 -8.50
CA PHE A 525 18.01 1.67 -8.09
C PHE A 525 17.80 0.73 -6.90
N ASP A 526 16.73 0.95 -6.15
CA ASP A 526 16.27 0.04 -5.10
C ASP A 526 14.84 -0.44 -5.33
N SER A 527 14.56 -1.68 -4.93
CA SER A 527 13.18 -2.16 -4.85
C SER A 527 13.03 -3.46 -4.08
N ALA A 528 12.04 -3.51 -3.18
CA ALA A 528 11.57 -4.75 -2.55
C ALA A 528 10.45 -5.44 -3.37
N SER A 529 10.14 -4.95 -4.57
CA SER A 529 8.99 -5.45 -5.35
C SER A 529 9.09 -6.95 -5.69
N PRO A 530 10.23 -7.49 -6.17
CA PRO A 530 10.35 -8.93 -6.45
C PRO A 530 10.09 -9.80 -5.21
N LEU A 531 10.66 -9.40 -4.08
CA LEU A 531 10.51 -10.02 -2.77
C LEU A 531 9.04 -10.00 -2.32
N ARG A 532 8.43 -8.81 -2.22
CA ARG A 532 7.09 -8.64 -1.64
C ARG A 532 5.97 -9.23 -2.50
N ARG A 533 6.17 -9.34 -3.84
CA ARG A 533 5.20 -10.01 -4.73
C ARG A 533 4.93 -11.46 -4.34
N ALA A 534 5.87 -12.12 -3.65
CA ALA A 534 5.67 -13.48 -3.18
C ALA A 534 4.46 -13.65 -2.23
N TRP A 535 4.03 -12.60 -1.51
CA TRP A 535 2.85 -12.65 -0.63
C TRP A 535 1.85 -11.51 -0.79
N LEU A 536 2.23 -10.37 -1.38
CA LEU A 536 1.31 -9.28 -1.68
C LEU A 536 0.67 -9.40 -3.08
N GLY A 537 1.25 -10.22 -3.97
CA GLY A 537 0.74 -10.41 -5.32
C GLY A 537 -0.54 -11.24 -5.37
N SER A 538 -1.45 -10.88 -6.27
CA SER A 538 -2.73 -11.59 -6.49
C SER A 538 -2.62 -12.83 -7.38
N GLY A 539 -1.56 -12.96 -8.19
CA GLY A 539 -1.37 -14.12 -9.08
C GLY A 539 0.00 -14.28 -9.75
N ALA A 540 1.03 -13.62 -9.23
CA ALA A 540 2.40 -13.71 -9.76
C ALA A 540 3.37 -13.77 -8.58
N ASN A 541 3.23 -14.82 -7.79
CA ASN A 541 3.93 -15.00 -6.52
C ASN A 541 5.27 -15.71 -6.70
N TYR A 542 5.40 -16.54 -7.74
CA TYR A 542 6.64 -17.26 -8.06
C TYR A 542 7.16 -16.79 -9.43
N HIS A 543 8.37 -16.22 -9.44
CA HIS A 543 9.03 -15.77 -10.66
C HIS A 543 9.93 -16.86 -11.24
N THR A 544 10.11 -16.85 -12.55
CA THR A 544 11.09 -17.70 -13.23
C THR A 544 12.13 -16.87 -13.96
N LEU A 545 13.22 -17.51 -14.40
CA LEU A 545 14.21 -16.85 -15.27
C LEU A 545 13.61 -16.45 -16.62
N THR A 546 12.55 -17.13 -17.06
CA THR A 546 11.71 -16.68 -18.17
C THR A 546 10.83 -15.50 -17.76
N SER A 547 10.16 -14.85 -18.71
CA SER A 547 9.15 -13.82 -18.40
C SER A 547 7.89 -14.39 -17.71
N LYS A 548 7.68 -15.72 -17.71
CA LYS A 548 6.52 -16.36 -17.09
C LYS A 548 6.57 -16.33 -15.56
N MET A 549 5.43 -16.03 -14.95
CA MET A 549 5.24 -15.99 -13.49
C MET A 549 4.02 -16.83 -13.10
N TYR A 550 4.02 -17.37 -11.89
CA TYR A 550 2.98 -18.30 -11.43
C TYR A 550 2.34 -17.84 -10.12
N THR A 551 1.05 -18.16 -9.96
CA THR A 551 0.34 -18.04 -8.68
C THR A 551 0.78 -19.15 -7.74
N ALA A 552 1.08 -18.82 -6.49
CA ALA A 552 1.39 -19.84 -5.48
C ALA A 552 0.12 -20.57 -5.01
N ALA A 553 0.20 -21.87 -4.76
CA ALA A 553 -0.91 -22.70 -4.29
C ALA A 553 -1.35 -22.26 -2.89
N ARG A 554 -2.60 -21.79 -2.74
CA ARG A 554 -3.08 -21.20 -1.48
C ARG A 554 -3.58 -22.25 -0.51
N ILE A 555 -2.82 -22.47 0.56
CA ILE A 555 -3.17 -23.43 1.61
C ILE A 555 -2.97 -22.77 2.99
N PRO A 556 -3.81 -21.80 3.38
CA PRO A 556 -3.76 -21.20 4.71
C PRO A 556 -3.95 -22.24 5.84
N PRO A 557 -3.38 -22.04 7.04
CA PRO A 557 -3.58 -22.96 8.15
C PRO A 557 -4.97 -22.83 8.77
N VAL A 558 -5.66 -23.95 9.01
CA VAL A 558 -6.96 -23.93 9.69
C VAL A 558 -6.82 -23.46 11.14
N ASP A 559 -5.80 -23.97 11.84
CA ASP A 559 -5.58 -23.68 13.26
C ASP A 559 -4.89 -22.33 13.52
N SER A 560 -4.63 -21.54 12.47
CA SER A 560 -4.09 -20.19 12.61
C SER A 560 -5.20 -19.16 12.81
N HIS A 561 -4.87 -17.99 13.37
CA HIS A 561 -5.79 -16.83 13.46
C HIS A 561 -6.12 -16.18 12.10
N GLY A 562 -6.11 -16.96 11.01
CA GLY A 562 -6.48 -16.52 9.68
C GLY A 562 -7.92 -16.03 9.64
N VAL A 563 -8.09 -14.74 9.37
CA VAL A 563 -9.41 -14.06 9.30
C VAL A 563 -10.39 -14.79 8.38
N ARG A 564 -9.90 -15.47 7.34
CA ARG A 564 -10.71 -16.18 6.35
C ARG A 564 -11.29 -17.49 6.92
N ILE A 565 -10.44 -18.34 7.51
CA ILE A 565 -10.87 -19.58 8.16
C ILE A 565 -11.82 -19.29 9.33
N LYS A 566 -11.45 -18.32 10.19
CA LYS A 566 -12.30 -17.91 11.31
C LYS A 566 -13.72 -17.56 10.86
N ARG A 567 -13.86 -16.84 9.73
CA ARG A 567 -15.17 -16.46 9.18
C ARG A 567 -15.95 -17.62 8.60
N LEU A 568 -15.29 -18.60 7.95
CA LEU A 568 -15.97 -19.79 7.45
C LEU A 568 -16.58 -20.60 8.59
N LEU A 569 -15.84 -20.72 9.70
CA LEU A 569 -16.32 -21.36 10.93
C LEU A 569 -17.48 -20.57 11.56
N GLU A 570 -17.35 -19.24 11.70
CA GLU A 570 -18.41 -18.37 12.22
C GLU A 570 -19.69 -18.39 11.37
N ALA A 571 -19.56 -18.55 10.05
CA ALA A 571 -20.69 -18.62 9.12
C ALA A 571 -21.34 -20.01 9.04
N GLY A 572 -20.79 -21.02 9.72
CA GLY A 572 -21.32 -22.39 9.71
C GLY A 572 -21.24 -23.10 8.35
N VAL A 573 -20.33 -22.64 7.47
CA VAL A 573 -20.16 -23.17 6.11
C VAL A 573 -19.55 -24.58 6.11
N SER A 574 -18.62 -24.83 7.03
CA SER A 574 -17.96 -26.11 7.25
C SER A 574 -17.44 -26.16 8.68
N ASP A 575 -17.28 -27.36 9.24
CA ASP A 575 -16.69 -27.57 10.55
C ASP A 575 -15.15 -27.60 10.50
N GLN A 576 -14.52 -27.42 11.66
CA GLN A 576 -13.06 -27.32 11.77
C GLN A 576 -12.34 -28.61 11.37
N ASP A 577 -12.92 -29.78 11.65
CA ASP A 577 -12.29 -31.07 11.35
C ASP A 577 -12.33 -31.35 9.85
N THR A 578 -13.44 -31.03 9.18
CA THR A 578 -13.55 -31.09 7.71
C THR A 578 -12.53 -30.17 7.04
N LEU A 579 -12.43 -28.90 7.47
CA LEU A 579 -11.45 -27.96 6.93
C LEU A 579 -10.02 -28.45 7.15
N ARG A 580 -9.70 -28.99 8.33
CA ARG A 580 -8.38 -29.55 8.64
C ARG A 580 -8.07 -30.76 7.76
N GLY A 581 -9.06 -31.63 7.51
CA GLY A 581 -8.93 -32.77 6.60
C GLY A 581 -8.62 -32.34 5.17
N MET A 582 -9.32 -31.33 4.66
CA MET A 582 -9.08 -30.77 3.31
C MET A 582 -7.71 -30.08 3.21
N GLU A 583 -7.34 -29.31 4.22
CA GLU A 583 -6.01 -28.69 4.32
C GLU A 583 -4.89 -29.74 4.26
N GLN A 584 -4.98 -30.78 5.09
CA GLN A 584 -3.99 -31.86 5.11
C GLN A 584 -3.94 -32.63 3.79
N SER A 585 -5.10 -32.86 3.17
CA SER A 585 -5.20 -33.52 1.87
C SER A 585 -4.52 -32.70 0.77
N ALA A 586 -4.73 -31.39 0.74
CA ALA A 586 -4.09 -30.49 -0.22
C ALA A 586 -2.55 -30.44 -0.04
N LEU A 587 -2.06 -30.37 1.20
CA LEU A 587 -0.62 -30.40 1.50
C LEU A 587 0.00 -31.74 1.10
N LYS A 588 -0.65 -32.85 1.45
CA LYS A 588 -0.20 -34.20 1.10
C LYS A 588 -0.15 -34.37 -0.41
N ALA A 589 -1.20 -33.96 -1.12
CA ALA A 589 -1.28 -34.07 -2.58
C ALA A 589 -0.13 -33.34 -3.28
N LEU A 590 0.21 -32.11 -2.87
CA LEU A 590 1.35 -31.38 -3.43
C LEU A 590 2.69 -32.10 -3.20
N ARG A 591 2.88 -32.69 -2.02
CA ARG A 591 4.12 -33.41 -1.67
C ARG A 591 4.25 -34.73 -2.44
N GLU A 592 3.16 -35.47 -2.58
CA GLU A 592 3.11 -36.70 -3.39
C GLU A 592 3.27 -36.39 -4.88
N PHE A 593 2.71 -35.28 -5.36
CA PHE A 593 2.95 -34.78 -6.71
C PHE A 593 4.41 -34.44 -6.96
N ASP A 594 5.06 -33.80 -5.97
CA ASP A 594 6.49 -33.47 -6.01
C ASP A 594 7.39 -34.70 -6.05
N ALA A 595 7.00 -35.76 -5.34
CA ALA A 595 7.64 -37.07 -5.31
C ALA A 595 7.33 -37.93 -6.54
N GLY A 596 6.38 -37.53 -7.38
CA GLY A 596 5.95 -38.28 -8.57
C GLY A 596 4.99 -39.45 -8.28
N THR A 597 4.43 -39.52 -7.07
CA THR A 597 3.51 -40.59 -6.65
C THR A 597 2.03 -40.25 -6.84
N LEU A 598 1.69 -38.96 -7.04
CA LEU A 598 0.35 -38.50 -7.37
C LEU A 598 0.33 -37.78 -8.73
N GLY A 599 -0.73 -38.04 -9.51
CA GLY A 599 -0.94 -37.42 -10.82
C GLY A 599 -1.43 -35.96 -10.74
N LEU A 600 -1.34 -35.25 -11.86
CA LEU A 600 -1.73 -33.84 -11.94
C LEU A 600 -3.21 -33.60 -11.61
N GLU A 601 -4.12 -34.35 -12.21
CA GLU A 601 -5.56 -34.14 -12.03
C GLU A 601 -5.98 -34.35 -10.57
N ALA A 602 -5.50 -35.42 -9.93
CA ALA A 602 -5.80 -35.70 -8.52
C ALA A 602 -5.22 -34.61 -7.58
N THR A 603 -4.04 -34.08 -7.89
CA THR A 603 -3.44 -32.98 -7.13
C THR A 603 -4.23 -31.69 -7.28
N LEU A 604 -4.62 -31.37 -8.50
CA LEU A 604 -5.40 -30.18 -8.82
C LEU A 604 -6.79 -30.23 -8.17
N GLU A 605 -7.44 -31.40 -8.18
CA GLU A 605 -8.71 -31.62 -7.48
C GLU A 605 -8.57 -31.32 -5.98
N ALA A 606 -7.58 -31.90 -5.29
CA ALA A 606 -7.36 -31.67 -3.87
C ALA A 606 -7.10 -30.19 -3.52
N LEU A 607 -6.36 -29.47 -4.38
CA LEU A 607 -6.14 -28.03 -4.22
C LEU A 607 -7.43 -27.23 -4.38
N LEU A 608 -8.20 -27.50 -5.44
CA LEU A 608 -9.43 -26.76 -5.75
C LEU A 608 -10.52 -27.01 -4.71
N THR A 609 -10.61 -28.22 -4.16
CA THR A 609 -11.55 -28.53 -3.08
C THR A 609 -11.32 -27.63 -1.86
N TYR A 610 -10.06 -27.41 -1.48
CA TYR A 610 -9.76 -26.53 -0.34
C TYR A 610 -9.91 -25.04 -0.72
N ASP A 611 -9.42 -24.65 -1.89
CA ASP A 611 -9.44 -23.27 -2.38
C ASP A 611 -10.86 -22.73 -2.56
N GLU A 612 -11.79 -23.55 -3.06
CA GLU A 612 -13.19 -23.21 -3.27
C GLU A 612 -13.88 -22.76 -1.96
N LEU A 613 -13.59 -23.41 -0.84
CA LEU A 613 -14.14 -23.01 0.46
C LEU A 613 -13.57 -21.70 0.95
N LEU A 614 -12.30 -21.40 0.66
CA LEU A 614 -11.71 -20.12 1.00
C LEU A 614 -12.42 -19.00 0.26
N GLU A 615 -12.83 -19.21 -0.98
CA GLU A 615 -13.45 -18.23 -1.86
C GLU A 615 -14.85 -17.76 -1.47
N LEU A 616 -15.45 -18.38 -0.48
CA LEU A 616 -16.78 -18.02 -0.02
C LEU A 616 -16.75 -16.64 0.67
N PRO A 617 -17.67 -15.72 0.31
CA PRO A 617 -17.81 -14.43 0.95
C PRO A 617 -18.11 -14.54 2.44
N ARG A 618 -17.90 -13.43 3.16
CA ARG A 618 -17.91 -13.37 4.63
C ARG A 618 -19.27 -13.74 5.25
N ASP A 619 -20.34 -13.69 4.48
CA ASP A 619 -21.71 -14.01 4.87
C ASP A 619 -22.19 -15.38 4.32
N GLY A 620 -21.28 -16.15 3.69
CA GLY A 620 -21.58 -17.44 3.07
C GLY A 620 -22.42 -17.36 1.78
N LYS A 621 -22.78 -16.16 1.30
CA LYS A 621 -23.66 -15.99 0.14
C LYS A 621 -22.88 -15.84 -1.16
N VAL A 622 -22.79 -16.92 -1.92
CA VAL A 622 -21.97 -16.94 -3.13
C VAL A 622 -22.87 -16.87 -4.35
N ASP A 623 -22.60 -15.92 -5.24
CA ASP A 623 -23.15 -15.98 -6.59
C ASP A 623 -22.51 -17.19 -7.31
N PRO A 624 -23.31 -18.19 -7.74
CA PRO A 624 -22.80 -19.38 -8.42
C PRO A 624 -21.99 -19.06 -9.68
N ILE A 625 -22.33 -17.99 -10.40
CA ILE A 625 -21.65 -17.56 -11.62
C ILE A 625 -20.25 -17.05 -11.28
N ASP A 626 -20.13 -16.23 -10.24
CA ASP A 626 -18.85 -15.67 -9.83
C ASP A 626 -17.96 -16.74 -9.17
N GLN A 627 -18.55 -17.69 -8.45
CA GLN A 627 -17.84 -18.86 -7.94
C GLN A 627 -17.27 -19.69 -9.08
N ALA A 628 -18.07 -20.03 -10.08
CA ALA A 628 -17.63 -20.80 -11.23
C ALA A 628 -16.51 -20.08 -12.00
N LYS A 629 -16.63 -18.76 -12.22
CA LYS A 629 -15.59 -17.96 -12.88
C LYS A 629 -14.26 -17.99 -12.12
N ARG A 630 -14.29 -17.85 -10.79
CA ARG A 630 -13.06 -17.88 -9.99
C ARG A 630 -12.46 -19.28 -9.93
N ARG A 631 -13.28 -20.32 -9.76
CA ARG A 631 -12.84 -21.72 -9.80
C ARG A 631 -12.11 -22.04 -11.10
N VAL A 632 -12.67 -21.66 -12.26
CA VAL A 632 -12.02 -21.85 -13.58
C VAL A 632 -10.69 -21.09 -13.67
N LYS A 633 -10.63 -19.86 -13.11
CA LYS A 633 -9.40 -19.07 -13.10
C LYS A 633 -8.31 -19.73 -12.26
N HIS A 634 -8.63 -20.19 -11.05
CA HIS A 634 -7.68 -20.85 -10.16
C HIS A 634 -7.28 -22.22 -10.66
N GLU A 635 -8.22 -22.97 -11.24
CA GLU A 635 -7.92 -24.23 -11.92
C GLU A 635 -6.85 -24.03 -12.98
N ARG A 636 -7.01 -23.04 -13.87
CA ARG A 636 -5.99 -22.73 -14.88
C ARG A 636 -4.65 -22.35 -14.24
N MET A 637 -4.65 -21.48 -13.23
CA MET A 637 -3.42 -21.02 -12.57
C MET A 637 -2.66 -22.16 -11.88
N TYR A 638 -3.36 -23.03 -11.15
CA TYR A 638 -2.75 -24.17 -10.47
C TYR A 638 -2.36 -25.26 -11.47
N ARG A 639 -3.14 -25.48 -12.53
CA ARG A 639 -2.77 -26.39 -13.63
C ARG A 639 -1.48 -25.94 -14.30
N ASP A 640 -1.36 -24.67 -14.69
CA ASP A 640 -0.13 -24.13 -15.30
C ASP A 640 1.08 -24.31 -14.38
N LEU A 641 0.92 -24.02 -13.07
CA LEU A 641 1.97 -24.23 -12.07
C LEU A 641 2.41 -25.71 -11.99
N LEU A 642 1.45 -26.63 -11.88
CA LEU A 642 1.71 -28.05 -11.70
C LEU A 642 2.23 -28.72 -12.98
N GLN A 643 1.77 -28.30 -14.16
CA GLN A 643 2.25 -28.82 -15.45
C GLN A 643 3.72 -28.45 -15.67
N ASP A 644 4.07 -27.18 -15.46
CA ASP A 644 5.40 -26.67 -15.78
C ASP A 644 6.44 -27.03 -14.70
N LYS A 645 5.99 -27.31 -13.47
CA LYS A 645 6.83 -27.62 -12.30
C LYS A 645 8.04 -26.67 -12.17
N PRO A 646 7.84 -25.34 -12.21
CA PRO A 646 8.95 -24.40 -12.37
C PRO A 646 9.98 -24.47 -11.22
N TRP A 647 9.59 -24.94 -10.03
CA TRP A 647 10.50 -25.15 -8.90
C TRP A 647 11.45 -26.33 -9.09
N LYS A 648 11.10 -27.34 -9.89
CA LYS A 648 12.02 -28.45 -10.25
C LYS A 648 13.07 -28.03 -11.27
N ASN A 649 12.76 -27.00 -12.07
CA ASN A 649 13.65 -26.49 -13.12
C ASN A 649 14.53 -25.33 -12.63
N CYS A 650 14.38 -24.90 -11.37
CA CYS A 650 15.16 -23.82 -10.80
C CYS A 650 16.32 -24.37 -9.95
N ASN A 651 17.54 -23.96 -10.27
CA ASN A 651 18.78 -24.33 -9.59
C ASN A 651 19.17 -23.39 -8.44
N CYS A 652 18.18 -22.72 -7.82
CA CYS A 652 18.45 -21.86 -6.68
C CYS A 652 18.41 -22.70 -5.39
N VAL A 653 19.26 -22.35 -4.42
CA VAL A 653 19.39 -23.07 -3.14
C VAL A 653 18.03 -23.35 -2.50
N ILE A 654 17.12 -22.38 -2.50
CA ILE A 654 15.79 -22.53 -1.91
C ILE A 654 14.96 -23.60 -2.65
N CYS A 655 14.91 -23.56 -3.98
CA CYS A 655 14.13 -24.54 -4.74
C CYS A 655 14.70 -25.96 -4.61
N GLU A 656 16.04 -26.08 -4.55
CA GLU A 656 16.73 -27.36 -4.35
C GLU A 656 16.48 -27.93 -2.94
N GLU A 657 16.51 -27.09 -1.90
CA GLU A 657 16.36 -27.51 -0.51
C GLU A 657 14.92 -27.83 -0.11
N ILE A 658 13.96 -26.97 -0.46
CA ILE A 658 12.57 -27.09 0.04
C ILE A 658 11.57 -27.56 -1.02
N GLY A 659 11.98 -27.70 -2.28
CA GLY A 659 11.17 -28.25 -3.36
C GLY A 659 9.80 -27.57 -3.48
N VAL A 660 8.73 -28.38 -3.54
CA VAL A 660 7.34 -27.89 -3.68
C VAL A 660 6.92 -26.91 -2.58
N GLU A 661 7.55 -26.92 -1.40
CA GLU A 661 7.20 -26.03 -0.30
C GLU A 661 7.35 -24.54 -0.67
N VAL A 662 8.23 -24.21 -1.63
CA VAL A 662 8.42 -22.84 -2.11
C VAL A 662 7.18 -22.30 -2.83
N ILE A 663 6.40 -23.15 -3.51
CA ILE A 663 5.21 -22.73 -4.27
C ILE A 663 3.92 -22.74 -3.43
N ILE A 664 4.00 -23.13 -2.16
CA ILE A 664 2.86 -23.10 -1.24
C ILE A 664 2.76 -21.71 -0.60
N PHE A 665 1.62 -21.05 -0.78
CA PHE A 665 1.29 -19.81 -0.09
C PHE A 665 0.77 -20.15 1.31
N ARG A 666 1.68 -20.17 2.29
CA ARG A 666 1.39 -20.54 3.68
C ARG A 666 2.47 -20.10 4.65
N GLY A 667 2.10 -19.29 5.64
CA GLY A 667 3.00 -18.86 6.72
C GLY A 667 4.10 -17.91 6.25
N ASN A 668 4.82 -17.32 7.21
CA ASN A 668 5.84 -16.31 6.92
C ASN A 668 7.06 -16.93 6.24
N ASP A 669 7.58 -18.04 6.76
CA ASP A 669 8.82 -18.68 6.29
C ASP A 669 8.80 -19.11 4.83
N ARG A 670 7.75 -19.80 4.37
CA ARG A 670 7.62 -20.17 2.95
C ARG A 670 7.49 -18.94 2.07
N ASN A 671 6.66 -17.99 2.49
CA ASN A 671 6.38 -16.79 1.70
C ASN A 671 7.63 -15.92 1.54
N ARG A 672 8.43 -15.74 2.60
CA ARG A 672 9.69 -14.99 2.55
C ARG A 672 10.78 -15.74 1.78
N ARG A 673 10.92 -17.06 1.94
CA ARG A 673 11.82 -17.87 1.09
C ARG A 673 11.47 -17.77 -0.39
N ARG A 674 10.18 -17.81 -0.74
CA ARG A 674 9.73 -17.54 -2.13
C ARG A 674 10.08 -16.10 -2.56
N GLY A 675 9.99 -15.13 -1.66
CA GLY A 675 10.46 -13.75 -1.92
C GLY A 675 11.97 -13.67 -2.18
N PHE A 676 12.78 -14.41 -1.43
CA PHE A 676 14.23 -14.50 -1.64
C PHE A 676 14.56 -15.17 -2.98
N HIS A 677 13.83 -16.23 -3.35
CA HIS A 677 13.88 -16.83 -4.69
C HIS A 677 13.52 -15.81 -5.78
N ASN A 678 12.44 -15.05 -5.63
CA ASN A 678 12.06 -14.04 -6.63
C ASN A 678 13.13 -12.94 -6.78
N THR A 679 13.82 -12.61 -5.69
CA THR A 679 14.93 -11.64 -5.68
C THR A 679 16.14 -12.20 -6.40
N TYR A 680 16.50 -13.47 -6.14
CA TYR A 680 17.51 -14.22 -6.89
C TYR A 680 17.23 -14.21 -8.40
N VAL A 681 16.01 -14.57 -8.80
CA VAL A 681 15.58 -14.59 -10.20
C VAL A 681 15.68 -13.21 -10.83
N PHE A 682 15.20 -12.16 -10.15
CA PHE A 682 15.29 -10.79 -10.64
C PHE A 682 16.75 -10.36 -10.85
N TYR A 683 17.61 -10.61 -9.86
CA TYR A 683 19.01 -10.21 -9.93
C TYR A 683 19.78 -10.97 -11.01
N LYS A 684 19.54 -12.28 -11.18
CA LYS A 684 20.11 -13.07 -12.28
C LYS A 684 19.72 -12.51 -13.65
N ARG A 685 18.44 -12.19 -13.86
CA ARG A 685 17.95 -11.57 -15.11
C ARG A 685 18.57 -10.20 -15.32
N PHE A 686 18.68 -9.40 -14.25
CA PHE A 686 19.31 -8.08 -14.29
C PHE A 686 20.79 -8.16 -14.70
N GLN A 687 21.57 -9.05 -14.08
CA GLN A 687 23.00 -9.21 -14.41
C GLN A 687 23.20 -9.73 -15.84
N GLU A 688 22.37 -10.68 -16.29
CA GLU A 688 22.43 -11.18 -17.66
C GLU A 688 22.12 -10.09 -18.69
N LEU A 689 21.09 -9.29 -18.43
CA LEU A 689 20.75 -8.13 -19.25
C LEU A 689 21.90 -7.11 -19.31
N LEU A 690 22.54 -6.81 -18.17
CA LEU A 690 23.70 -5.91 -18.15
C LEU A 690 24.90 -6.48 -18.93
N ARG A 691 25.10 -7.79 -18.93
CA ARG A 691 26.14 -8.47 -19.72
C ARG A 691 25.89 -8.30 -21.22
N GLN A 692 24.65 -8.53 -21.65
CA GLN A 692 24.24 -8.37 -23.05
C GLN A 692 24.39 -6.91 -23.52
N LEU A 693 24.08 -5.94 -22.67
CA LEU A 693 24.23 -4.51 -22.99
C LEU A 693 25.70 -4.02 -23.01
N LYS A 694 26.66 -4.81 -22.52
CA LYS A 694 28.10 -4.49 -22.53
C LYS A 694 28.84 -5.05 -23.74
N ASP A 695 28.31 -6.08 -24.41
CA ASP A 695 28.98 -6.73 -25.53
C ASP A 695 28.80 -5.91 -26.83
N PRO A 696 29.89 -5.39 -27.45
CA PRO A 696 29.78 -4.60 -28.68
C PRO A 696 29.27 -5.40 -29.89
N LEU A 697 29.28 -6.74 -29.82
CA LEU A 697 28.98 -7.63 -30.95
C LEU A 697 27.48 -7.81 -31.26
N THR A 698 26.56 -7.28 -30.44
CA THR A 698 25.11 -7.39 -30.67
C THR A 698 24.42 -6.09 -31.09
N ASN A 699 25.12 -4.95 -31.14
CA ASN A 699 24.55 -3.66 -31.55
C ASN A 699 24.46 -3.47 -33.08
N GLY A 700 24.37 -4.56 -33.84
CA GLY A 700 24.37 -4.52 -35.30
C GLY A 700 23.71 -5.70 -36.00
N SER A 701 22.69 -6.32 -35.39
CA SER A 701 21.75 -7.21 -36.11
C SER A 701 20.67 -7.69 -35.15
N GLN A 702 19.40 -7.46 -35.49
CA GLN A 702 18.27 -8.16 -34.87
C GLN A 702 18.50 -9.69 -34.97
N PRO A 703 18.17 -10.48 -33.94
CA PRO A 703 18.21 -11.93 -34.07
C PRO A 703 17.06 -12.38 -34.97
N SER A 704 17.39 -12.77 -36.21
CA SER A 704 16.46 -13.51 -37.07
C SER A 704 16.15 -14.85 -36.42
N THR A 705 14.89 -15.08 -36.09
CA THR A 705 14.37 -16.39 -35.71
C THR A 705 14.36 -17.30 -36.93
N ASP A 706 15.45 -18.03 -37.16
CA ASP A 706 15.39 -19.32 -37.87
C ASP A 706 16.71 -20.10 -37.68
N ASN A 707 16.55 -21.41 -37.50
CA ASN A 707 17.57 -22.47 -37.35
C ASN A 707 18.04 -22.83 -35.94
N LEU A 708 17.16 -23.48 -35.18
CA LEU A 708 17.57 -24.54 -34.24
C LEU A 708 17.73 -25.85 -35.00
N ALA A 709 18.96 -26.15 -35.44
CA ALA A 709 19.36 -27.51 -35.78
C ALA A 709 19.98 -28.18 -34.53
N PRO A 710 19.65 -29.45 -34.23
CA PRO A 710 20.15 -30.11 -33.02
C PRO A 710 21.63 -30.48 -33.17
N LEU A 711 22.44 -30.05 -32.19
CA LEU A 711 23.83 -30.49 -32.02
C LEU A 711 23.85 -31.97 -31.62
N VAL A 712 24.27 -32.80 -32.57
CA VAL A 712 24.69 -34.19 -32.37
C VAL A 712 26.02 -34.18 -31.60
N ALA A 713 26.10 -34.98 -30.53
CA ALA A 713 27.33 -35.20 -29.78
C ALA A 713 28.37 -35.95 -30.64
N PRO A 714 29.66 -35.60 -30.61
CA PRO A 714 30.68 -36.48 -31.16
C PRO A 714 31.09 -37.52 -30.10
N ASP A 715 30.86 -38.78 -30.48
CA ASP A 715 31.51 -39.96 -29.91
C ASP A 715 33.03 -39.77 -29.89
N GLY A 716 33.65 -40.26 -28.80
CA GLY A 716 35.10 -40.22 -28.63
C GLY A 716 35.84 -41.22 -29.52
N VAL A 717 37.14 -40.96 -29.76
CA VAL A 717 38.13 -41.96 -30.15
C VAL A 717 39.53 -41.51 -29.69
N VAL A 718 40.16 -42.41 -28.91
CA VAL A 718 41.56 -42.53 -28.43
C VAL A 718 42.06 -41.56 -27.36
#